data_AF-A0A359HIQ5-F1
#
_entry.id   AF-A0A359HIQ5-F1
#
_cell.length_a   1.000
_cell.length_b   1.000
_cell.length_c   1.000
_cell.angle_alpha   90.00
_cell.angle_beta   90.00
_cell.angle_gamma   90.00
#
_symmetry.space_group_name_H-M   'P 1'
#
loop_
_entity.id
_entity.type
_entity.pdbx_description
1 polymer ?
#
loop_
_entity_poly.entity_id
_entity_poly.type
_entity_poly.pdbx_seq_one_letter_code
_entity_poly.pdbx_strand_id
1 'polypeptide(L)'
;MSLRTKTLLIIGITLFGLLGILFLFSRVILLRSFSQLEKDDIQQNTARVAYAIQSDVDNLSYTNLDWAAWDDTVDFVEGNYPAYVEDNLGLYTINNLEIHIMAYYDRNGELFYSLSSNESGEEAPLPQGFIDLIESNPELVHHTNQESLIEGIITIPEGTLLFSSRPILPNDQLGSSHGSLIMARFMDEEYLQSIAERTQLSVVLYPLSDPQIPADFTEAQAQITLAEPSYSQPLDADTIAGYILQENIFSQPDLMIRVDKPRDIYNQGQFSINYFLLSMLGVGIGFVIVSGILLERTVLSRLYIISNSIREIRKQGDLSARVPVSGRDELTNVSTQINRMLESIEENDQQLKKNQQQLEQNNQDLTRRARELQIIAEITRDTTTLSNLEELLDHAVRLIREQFNFYYAAFYFVNPENQSVILQSASSDEDLTLMEYEDLNGNEAEESIVAQVAKLGIARIVYDISKEDQFVAKPHLPLSRSVAALPLWARDEIIGVLNIHDTRADAFDDENISVLQTLADQIAIAIYNTRLLQQSQENLEAVNRAYGELSSKAWNQFLMYEPDINFISTPFSEQQIRTADWSPEMSETYRVGQITQHGDKTIHIPIILRDQTLGVVRLQKREGTGSWSEDEIELMDTLVDQLETALETARLYTDTQRQGQRERLTHEVTDKLHRSMDMDALMQTLLQEISNALGVSEAFVQLSTSTPTPDSASKQIDSAD
;
A
#
# COMPACT_ATOMS: atom_id res chain seq x y z
N MET A 1 -25.95 18.20 -3.20
CA MET A 1 -27.16 17.41 -2.86
C MET A 1 -26.74 16.27 -1.93
N SER A 2 -27.48 16.01 -0.84
CA SER A 2 -27.10 14.92 0.08
C SER A 2 -27.29 13.55 -0.60
N LEU A 3 -26.53 12.53 -0.17
CA LEU A 3 -26.69 11.16 -0.68
C LEU A 3 -28.15 10.72 -0.52
N ARG A 4 -28.77 11.03 0.62
CA ARG A 4 -30.18 10.78 0.92
C ARG A 4 -31.12 11.32 -0.14
N THR A 5 -31.01 12.62 -0.47
CA THR A 5 -31.89 13.25 -1.45
C THR A 5 -31.67 12.66 -2.84
N LYS A 6 -30.42 12.32 -3.20
CA LYS A 6 -30.09 11.71 -4.49
C LYS A 6 -30.69 10.30 -4.62
N THR A 7 -30.57 9.46 -3.60
CA THR A 7 -31.10 8.09 -3.64
C THR A 7 -32.62 8.07 -3.69
N LEU A 8 -33.30 8.89 -2.87
CA LEU A 8 -34.77 9.02 -2.91
C LEU A 8 -35.25 9.52 -4.26
N LEU A 9 -34.54 10.49 -4.86
CA LEU A 9 -34.87 11.01 -6.18
C LEU A 9 -34.69 9.94 -7.26
N ILE A 10 -33.60 9.16 -7.22
CA ILE A 10 -33.39 8.05 -8.17
C ILE A 10 -34.53 7.02 -8.05
N ILE A 11 -34.85 6.56 -6.83
CA ILE A 11 -35.94 5.60 -6.59
C ILE A 11 -37.28 6.18 -7.07
N GLY A 12 -37.56 7.46 -6.78
CA GLY A 12 -38.78 8.13 -7.21
C GLY A 12 -38.89 8.23 -8.73
N ILE A 13 -37.82 8.63 -9.43
CA ILE A 13 -37.79 8.74 -10.88
C ILE A 13 -37.91 7.37 -11.56
N THR A 14 -37.18 6.36 -11.08
CA THR A 14 -37.25 5.02 -11.68
C THR A 14 -38.63 4.42 -11.50
N LEU A 15 -39.24 4.58 -10.32
CA LEU A 15 -40.60 4.12 -10.07
C LEU A 15 -41.61 4.90 -10.92
N PHE A 16 -41.49 6.21 -11.02
CA PHE A 16 -42.37 7.02 -11.87
C PHE A 16 -42.29 6.61 -13.34
N GLY A 17 -41.08 6.36 -13.86
CA GLY A 17 -40.88 5.85 -15.21
C GLY A 17 -41.53 4.48 -15.42
N LEU A 18 -41.36 3.55 -14.48
CA LEU A 18 -41.96 2.21 -14.54
C LEU A 18 -43.50 2.28 -14.48
N LEU A 19 -44.06 3.10 -13.60
CA LEU A 19 -45.50 3.36 -13.50
C LEU A 19 -46.05 3.98 -14.79
N GLY A 20 -45.31 4.91 -15.41
CA GLY A 20 -45.69 5.53 -16.69
C GLY A 20 -45.71 4.53 -17.86
N ILE A 21 -44.75 3.62 -17.93
CA ILE A 21 -44.73 2.55 -18.93
C ILE A 21 -45.91 1.60 -18.71
N LEU A 22 -46.13 1.15 -17.47
CA LEU A 22 -47.26 0.28 -17.14
C LEU A 22 -48.61 0.96 -17.41
N PHE A 23 -48.72 2.26 -17.16
CA PHE A 23 -49.87 3.07 -17.55
C PHE A 23 -50.14 3.02 -19.05
N LEU A 24 -49.12 3.29 -19.87
CA LEU A 24 -49.27 3.29 -21.33
C LEU A 24 -49.69 1.92 -21.85
N PHE A 25 -49.00 0.85 -21.42
CA PHE A 25 -49.31 -0.51 -21.84
C PHE A 25 -50.69 -0.97 -21.39
N SER A 26 -51.02 -0.76 -20.11
CA SER A 26 -52.31 -1.16 -19.55
C SER A 26 -53.45 -0.43 -20.26
N ARG A 27 -53.30 0.87 -20.54
CA ARG A 27 -54.34 1.65 -21.21
C ARG A 27 -54.56 1.20 -22.65
N VAL A 28 -53.50 0.96 -23.41
CA VAL A 28 -53.60 0.52 -24.81
C VAL A 28 -54.18 -0.89 -24.91
N ILE A 29 -53.69 -1.84 -24.12
CA ILE A 29 -54.10 -3.24 -24.20
C ILE A 29 -55.52 -3.42 -23.68
N LEU A 30 -55.83 -2.91 -22.48
CA LEU A 30 -57.14 -3.14 -21.87
C LEU A 30 -58.25 -2.41 -22.61
N LEU A 31 -58.07 -1.15 -23.02
CA LEU A 31 -59.12 -0.45 -23.78
C LEU A 31 -59.40 -1.11 -25.13
N ARG A 32 -58.37 -1.62 -25.80
CA ARG A 32 -58.56 -2.40 -27.02
C ARG A 32 -59.34 -3.69 -26.74
N SER A 33 -59.04 -4.37 -25.63
CA SER A 33 -59.76 -5.58 -25.23
C SER A 33 -61.23 -5.29 -24.90
N PHE A 34 -61.53 -4.22 -24.16
CA PHE A 34 -62.91 -3.83 -23.85
C PHE A 34 -63.68 -3.41 -25.10
N SER A 35 -63.03 -2.68 -26.01
CA SER A 35 -63.64 -2.31 -27.29
C SER A 35 -63.93 -3.52 -28.16
N GLN A 36 -63.06 -4.53 -28.17
CA GLN A 36 -63.33 -5.79 -28.89
C GLN A 36 -64.49 -6.56 -28.24
N LEU A 37 -64.49 -6.68 -26.91
CA LEU A 37 -65.57 -7.35 -26.19
C LEU A 37 -66.93 -6.67 -26.44
N GLU A 38 -66.94 -5.34 -26.49
CA GLU A 38 -68.12 -4.53 -26.83
C GLU A 38 -68.61 -4.80 -28.26
N LYS A 39 -67.69 -4.93 -29.24
CA LYS A 39 -68.02 -5.31 -30.62
C LYS A 39 -68.61 -6.72 -30.72
N ASP A 40 -68.01 -7.68 -30.03
CA ASP A 40 -68.49 -9.07 -30.03
C ASP A 40 -69.89 -9.17 -29.39
N ASP A 41 -70.12 -8.43 -28.30
CA ASP A 41 -71.40 -8.37 -27.60
C ASP A 41 -72.50 -7.71 -28.47
N ILE A 42 -72.23 -6.57 -29.12
CA ILE A 42 -73.23 -5.95 -30.00
C ILE A 42 -73.52 -6.81 -31.25
N GLN A 43 -72.52 -7.53 -31.76
CA GLN A 43 -72.71 -8.47 -32.87
C GLN A 43 -73.65 -9.62 -32.49
N GLN A 44 -73.48 -10.23 -31.31
CA GLN A 44 -74.38 -11.26 -30.81
C GLN A 44 -75.81 -10.73 -30.58
N ASN A 45 -75.94 -9.51 -30.08
CA ASN A 45 -77.25 -8.88 -29.86
C ASN A 45 -77.93 -8.51 -31.19
N THR A 46 -77.17 -8.11 -32.21
CA THR A 46 -77.69 -7.86 -33.56
C THR A 46 -78.21 -9.16 -34.19
N ALA A 47 -77.46 -10.25 -34.07
CA ALA A 47 -77.93 -11.57 -34.49
C ALA A 47 -79.20 -12.00 -33.72
N ARG A 48 -79.31 -11.72 -32.42
CA ARG A 48 -80.51 -12.02 -31.62
C ARG A 48 -81.76 -11.32 -32.17
N VAL A 49 -81.65 -10.06 -32.59
CA VAL A 49 -82.75 -9.31 -33.21
C VAL A 49 -83.13 -9.93 -34.55
N ALA A 50 -82.16 -10.25 -35.40
CA ALA A 50 -82.42 -10.92 -36.68
C ALA A 50 -83.12 -12.28 -36.49
N TYR A 51 -82.68 -13.08 -35.51
CA TYR A 51 -83.35 -14.34 -35.17
C TYR A 51 -84.78 -14.14 -34.64
N ALA A 52 -85.04 -13.09 -33.86
CA ALA A 52 -86.38 -12.79 -33.36
C ALA A 52 -87.34 -12.43 -34.50
N ILE A 53 -86.88 -11.63 -35.46
CA ILE A 53 -87.65 -11.27 -36.66
C ILE A 53 -87.87 -12.50 -37.55
N GLN A 54 -86.84 -13.32 -37.78
CA GLN A 54 -87.00 -14.56 -38.55
C GLN A 54 -88.01 -15.50 -37.88
N SER A 55 -87.99 -15.61 -36.54
CA SER A 55 -88.98 -16.39 -35.82
C SER A 55 -90.42 -15.86 -36.02
N ASP A 56 -90.60 -14.55 -36.19
CA ASP A 56 -91.91 -13.97 -36.47
C ASP A 56 -92.36 -14.21 -37.92
N VAL A 57 -91.43 -14.23 -38.89
CA VAL A 57 -91.68 -14.71 -40.27
C VAL A 57 -92.15 -16.17 -40.26
N ASP A 58 -91.42 -17.04 -39.56
CA ASP A 58 -91.76 -18.46 -39.45
C ASP A 58 -93.15 -18.64 -38.82
N ASN A 59 -93.47 -17.88 -37.75
CA ASN A 59 -94.77 -17.92 -37.08
C ASN A 59 -95.91 -17.45 -37.98
N LEU A 60 -95.71 -16.37 -38.74
CA LEU A 60 -96.67 -15.88 -39.74
C LEU A 60 -96.93 -16.96 -40.80
N SER A 61 -95.89 -17.67 -41.21
CA SER A 61 -95.95 -18.72 -42.20
C SER A 61 -96.65 -19.98 -41.73
N TYR A 62 -96.45 -20.39 -40.47
CA TYR A 62 -97.23 -21.47 -39.85
C TYR A 62 -98.70 -21.11 -39.74
N THR A 63 -98.99 -19.88 -39.33
CA THR A 63 -100.36 -19.36 -39.27
C THR A 63 -100.99 -19.38 -40.67
N ASN A 64 -100.27 -18.94 -41.69
CA ASN A 64 -100.76 -18.97 -43.08
C ASN A 64 -101.05 -20.39 -43.56
N LEU A 65 -100.16 -21.35 -43.27
CA LEU A 65 -100.37 -22.75 -43.61
C LEU A 65 -101.64 -23.33 -42.96
N ASP A 66 -101.87 -23.04 -41.68
CA ASP A 66 -103.04 -23.53 -40.95
C ASP A 66 -104.36 -23.05 -41.58
N TRP A 67 -104.40 -21.80 -42.05
CA TRP A 67 -105.57 -21.23 -42.73
C TRP A 67 -105.72 -21.70 -44.19
N ALA A 68 -104.60 -21.89 -44.90
CA ALA A 68 -104.59 -22.33 -46.29
C ALA A 68 -105.00 -23.81 -46.45
N ALA A 69 -104.90 -24.61 -45.39
CA ALA A 69 -105.18 -26.05 -45.40
C ALA A 69 -106.64 -26.43 -45.06
N TRP A 70 -107.52 -25.48 -44.74
CA TRP A 70 -108.90 -25.80 -44.38
C TRP A 70 -109.74 -26.13 -45.63
N ASP A 71 -110.54 -27.20 -45.54
CA ASP A 71 -111.51 -27.55 -46.59
C ASP A 71 -112.49 -26.39 -46.86
N ASP A 72 -112.89 -25.65 -45.82
CA ASP A 72 -113.73 -24.45 -45.94
C ASP A 72 -113.05 -23.33 -46.74
N THR A 73 -111.72 -23.19 -46.63
CA THR A 73 -110.94 -22.23 -47.41
C THR A 73 -110.91 -22.62 -48.89
N VAL A 74 -110.82 -23.92 -49.19
CA VAL A 74 -110.92 -24.46 -50.54
C VAL A 74 -112.31 -24.17 -51.14
N ASP A 75 -113.37 -24.48 -50.40
CA ASP A 75 -114.75 -24.22 -50.82
C ASP A 75 -115.02 -22.73 -51.02
N PHE A 76 -114.38 -21.87 -50.21
CA PHE A 76 -114.47 -20.43 -50.36
C PHE A 76 -113.88 -19.93 -51.68
N VAL A 77 -112.63 -20.27 -52.01
CA VAL A 77 -111.95 -19.78 -53.23
C VAL A 77 -112.52 -20.39 -54.52
N GLU A 78 -113.23 -21.53 -54.44
CA GLU A 78 -113.99 -22.07 -55.56
C GLU A 78 -115.40 -21.45 -55.71
N GLY A 79 -115.80 -20.57 -54.78
CA GLY A 79 -117.09 -19.88 -54.79
C GLY A 79 -118.26 -20.70 -54.23
N ASN A 80 -117.99 -21.83 -53.56
CA ASN A 80 -119.00 -22.71 -52.98
C ASN A 80 -119.45 -22.30 -51.57
N TYR A 81 -118.70 -21.39 -50.89
CA TYR A 81 -119.00 -20.94 -49.54
C TYR A 81 -119.00 -19.41 -49.36
N PRO A 82 -120.04 -18.69 -49.82
CA PRO A 82 -120.07 -17.22 -49.77
C PRO A 82 -120.17 -16.62 -48.36
N ALA A 83 -120.66 -17.38 -47.37
CA ALA A 83 -120.75 -16.92 -45.97
C ALA A 83 -119.39 -16.95 -45.23
N TYR A 84 -118.36 -17.56 -45.83
CA TYR A 84 -117.00 -17.64 -45.25
C TYR A 84 -116.44 -16.28 -44.83
N VAL A 85 -116.75 -15.22 -45.58
CA VAL A 85 -116.32 -13.85 -45.25
C VAL A 85 -116.94 -13.36 -43.93
N GLU A 86 -118.25 -13.52 -43.76
CA GLU A 86 -118.95 -13.10 -42.55
C GLU A 86 -118.59 -13.98 -41.34
N ASP A 87 -118.33 -15.28 -41.58
CA ASP A 87 -118.03 -16.26 -40.54
C ASP A 87 -116.58 -16.20 -40.05
N ASN A 88 -115.61 -15.90 -40.94
CA ASN A 88 -114.17 -16.02 -40.65
C ASN A 88 -113.33 -14.77 -40.96
N LEU A 89 -113.74 -13.89 -41.88
CA LEU A 89 -112.90 -12.79 -42.40
C LEU A 89 -113.39 -11.41 -41.94
N GLY A 90 -113.45 -11.23 -40.62
CA GLY A 90 -113.68 -9.91 -40.01
C GLY A 90 -112.40 -9.26 -39.49
N LEU A 91 -112.46 -7.95 -39.19
CA LEU A 91 -111.34 -7.22 -38.55
C LEU A 91 -110.83 -7.88 -37.25
N TYR A 92 -111.70 -8.57 -36.53
CA TYR A 92 -111.31 -9.34 -35.35
C TYR A 92 -110.25 -10.41 -35.68
N THR A 93 -110.35 -11.06 -36.85
CA THR A 93 -109.41 -12.09 -37.30
C THR A 93 -108.02 -11.50 -37.54
N ILE A 94 -107.93 -10.41 -38.31
CA ILE A 94 -106.66 -9.73 -38.59
C ILE A 94 -105.99 -9.24 -37.29
N ASN A 95 -106.77 -8.65 -36.38
CA ASN A 95 -106.27 -8.19 -35.09
C ASN A 95 -105.81 -9.34 -34.19
N ASN A 96 -106.53 -10.47 -34.16
CA ASN A 96 -106.17 -11.64 -33.34
C ASN A 96 -104.96 -12.41 -33.89
N LEU A 97 -104.77 -12.42 -35.21
CA LEU A 97 -103.61 -13.02 -35.86
C LEU A 97 -102.40 -12.06 -35.88
N GLU A 98 -102.57 -10.82 -35.45
CA GLU A 98 -101.58 -9.75 -35.50
C GLU A 98 -100.98 -9.56 -36.91
N ILE A 99 -101.83 -9.59 -37.94
CA ILE A 99 -101.45 -9.33 -39.33
C ILE A 99 -102.10 -8.04 -39.81
N HIS A 100 -101.79 -7.63 -41.04
CA HIS A 100 -102.38 -6.44 -41.67
C HIS A 100 -103.04 -6.75 -43.00
N ILE A 101 -102.60 -7.81 -43.69
CA ILE A 101 -103.10 -8.20 -45.00
C ILE A 101 -103.37 -9.69 -44.99
N MET A 102 -104.55 -10.06 -45.46
CA MET A 102 -104.92 -11.42 -45.82
C MET A 102 -105.55 -11.40 -47.21
N ALA A 103 -104.90 -11.99 -48.20
CA ALA A 103 -105.32 -11.95 -49.60
C ALA A 103 -105.41 -13.36 -50.20
N TYR A 104 -106.57 -13.67 -50.74
CA TYR A 104 -106.91 -14.94 -51.38
C TYR A 104 -106.85 -14.76 -52.90
N TYR A 105 -106.06 -15.59 -53.57
CA TYR A 105 -105.93 -15.64 -55.01
C TYR A 105 -106.50 -16.96 -55.54
N ASP A 106 -107.17 -16.92 -56.68
CA ASP A 106 -107.73 -18.10 -57.33
C ASP A 106 -106.64 -18.94 -58.04
N ARG A 107 -107.03 -20.05 -58.69
CA ARG A 107 -106.09 -20.91 -59.45
C ARG A 107 -105.43 -20.21 -60.64
N ASN A 108 -106.02 -19.13 -61.15
CA ASN A 108 -105.48 -18.34 -62.26
C ASN A 108 -104.54 -17.23 -61.77
N GLY A 109 -104.38 -17.07 -60.45
CA GLY A 109 -103.61 -15.99 -59.85
C GLY A 109 -104.34 -14.65 -59.84
N GLU A 110 -105.67 -14.64 -60.03
CA GLU A 110 -106.49 -13.44 -59.89
C GLU A 110 -106.93 -13.26 -58.43
N LEU A 111 -106.95 -12.02 -57.94
CA LEU A 111 -107.39 -11.72 -56.58
C LEU A 111 -108.87 -12.09 -56.41
N PHE A 112 -109.16 -13.06 -55.57
CA PHE A 112 -110.51 -13.53 -55.25
C PHE A 112 -111.16 -12.71 -54.14
N TYR A 113 -110.44 -12.52 -53.04
CA TYR A 113 -110.88 -11.71 -51.89
C TYR A 113 -109.68 -11.18 -51.11
N SER A 114 -109.82 -10.03 -50.48
CA SER A 114 -108.81 -9.46 -49.59
C SER A 114 -109.44 -8.81 -48.37
N LEU A 115 -108.78 -8.97 -47.24
CA LEU A 115 -109.01 -8.20 -46.03
C LEU A 115 -107.70 -7.53 -45.66
N SER A 116 -107.72 -6.22 -45.47
CA SER A 116 -106.55 -5.47 -45.03
C SER A 116 -106.89 -4.36 -44.06
N SER A 117 -105.93 -4.00 -43.22
CA SER A 117 -106.01 -2.87 -42.30
C SER A 117 -104.89 -1.86 -42.54
N ASN A 118 -105.14 -0.61 -42.17
CA ASN A 118 -104.09 0.40 -42.04
C ASN A 118 -103.28 0.21 -40.74
N GLU A 119 -102.23 1.02 -40.56
CA GLU A 119 -101.38 1.03 -39.34
C GLU A 119 -102.17 1.32 -38.04
N SER A 120 -103.39 1.86 -38.13
CA SER A 120 -104.25 2.11 -36.97
C SER A 120 -105.20 0.95 -36.66
N GLY A 121 -105.09 -0.18 -37.39
CA GLY A 121 -105.93 -1.36 -37.22
C GLY A 121 -107.36 -1.22 -37.78
N GLU A 122 -107.62 -0.19 -38.59
CA GLU A 122 -108.91 0.02 -39.25
C GLU A 122 -108.91 -0.61 -40.65
N GLU A 123 -110.05 -1.14 -41.10
CA GLU A 123 -110.18 -1.73 -42.43
C GLU A 123 -109.83 -0.72 -43.53
N ALA A 124 -108.93 -1.10 -44.42
CA ALA A 124 -108.46 -0.28 -45.52
C ALA A 124 -108.34 -1.15 -46.78
N PRO A 125 -108.41 -0.55 -47.99
CA PRO A 125 -108.07 -1.25 -49.23
C PRO A 125 -106.64 -1.80 -49.20
N LEU A 126 -106.36 -2.81 -50.01
CA LEU A 126 -104.99 -3.30 -50.19
C LEU A 126 -104.06 -2.15 -50.60
N PRO A 127 -102.87 -2.03 -49.98
CA PRO A 127 -101.88 -1.03 -50.40
C PRO A 127 -101.53 -1.16 -51.88
N GLN A 128 -101.37 -0.02 -52.57
CA GLN A 128 -101.09 -0.04 -54.01
C GLN A 128 -99.74 -0.70 -54.29
N GLY A 129 -98.73 -0.46 -53.44
CA GLY A 129 -97.43 -1.11 -53.54
C GLY A 129 -97.48 -2.63 -53.35
N PHE A 130 -98.43 -3.13 -52.55
CA PHE A 130 -98.66 -4.57 -52.42
C PHE A 130 -99.27 -5.15 -53.70
N ILE A 131 -100.24 -4.46 -54.30
CA ILE A 131 -100.84 -4.88 -55.59
C ILE A 131 -99.76 -4.91 -56.67
N ASP A 132 -98.98 -3.83 -56.79
CA ASP A 132 -97.90 -3.69 -57.79
C ASP A 132 -96.82 -4.78 -57.60
N LEU A 133 -96.51 -5.17 -56.36
CA LEU A 133 -95.58 -6.25 -56.03
C LEU A 133 -96.08 -7.60 -56.59
N ILE A 134 -97.35 -7.93 -56.37
CA ILE A 134 -97.92 -9.21 -56.85
C ILE A 134 -98.06 -9.21 -58.38
N GLU A 135 -98.54 -8.11 -58.98
CA GLU A 135 -98.67 -8.00 -60.45
C GLU A 135 -97.31 -8.11 -61.16
N SER A 136 -96.25 -7.55 -60.56
CA SER A 136 -94.89 -7.60 -61.11
C SER A 136 -94.21 -8.96 -60.92
N ASN A 137 -94.66 -9.76 -59.96
CA ASN A 137 -94.05 -11.05 -59.59
C ASN A 137 -95.12 -12.14 -59.44
N PRO A 138 -95.71 -12.65 -60.54
CA PRO A 138 -96.80 -13.64 -60.50
C PRO A 138 -96.43 -14.93 -59.75
N GLU A 139 -95.14 -15.27 -59.66
CA GLU A 139 -94.63 -16.40 -58.89
C GLU A 139 -95.02 -16.34 -57.40
N LEU A 140 -95.32 -15.15 -56.85
CA LEU A 140 -95.76 -14.98 -55.47
C LEU A 140 -97.13 -15.60 -55.20
N VAL A 141 -97.94 -15.80 -56.26
CA VAL A 141 -99.30 -16.40 -56.17
C VAL A 141 -99.43 -17.67 -57.01
N HIS A 142 -98.35 -18.15 -57.63
CA HIS A 142 -98.34 -19.38 -58.43
C HIS A 142 -97.44 -20.45 -57.82
N HIS A 143 -98.04 -21.28 -56.97
CA HIS A 143 -97.37 -22.41 -56.34
C HIS A 143 -97.38 -23.66 -57.22
N THR A 144 -96.19 -24.20 -57.51
CA THR A 144 -96.02 -25.36 -58.42
C THR A 144 -96.01 -26.70 -57.70
N ASN A 145 -95.85 -26.72 -56.37
CA ASN A 145 -95.84 -27.91 -55.53
C ASN A 145 -96.55 -27.66 -54.18
N GLN A 146 -96.88 -28.75 -53.47
CA GLN A 146 -97.62 -28.69 -52.20
C GLN A 146 -96.78 -28.09 -51.05
N GLU A 147 -95.45 -28.23 -51.14
CA GLU A 147 -94.50 -27.66 -50.19
C GLU A 147 -94.06 -26.23 -50.56
N SER A 148 -94.72 -25.61 -51.55
CA SER A 148 -94.34 -24.27 -52.02
C SER A 148 -94.51 -23.26 -50.89
N LEU A 149 -93.45 -22.48 -50.68
CA LEU A 149 -93.39 -21.50 -49.62
C LEU A 149 -92.59 -20.32 -50.12
N ILE A 150 -93.20 -19.15 -50.05
CA ILE A 150 -92.49 -17.88 -50.23
C ILE A 150 -92.72 -17.09 -48.96
N GLU A 151 -91.68 -16.96 -48.14
CA GLU A 151 -91.73 -16.22 -46.89
C GLU A 151 -90.49 -15.35 -46.73
N GLY A 152 -90.58 -14.35 -45.89
CA GLY A 152 -89.47 -13.47 -45.58
C GLY A 152 -89.94 -12.05 -45.34
N ILE A 153 -89.10 -11.11 -45.71
CA ILE A 153 -89.33 -9.67 -45.53
C ILE A 153 -89.35 -9.02 -46.91
N ILE A 154 -90.20 -8.02 -47.12
CA ILE A 154 -90.22 -7.27 -48.37
C ILE A 154 -90.58 -5.82 -48.09
N THR A 155 -89.91 -4.88 -48.77
CA THR A 155 -90.26 -3.47 -48.68
C THR A 155 -91.16 -3.06 -49.83
N ILE A 156 -92.28 -2.42 -49.50
CA ILE A 156 -93.15 -1.70 -50.44
C ILE A 156 -93.13 -0.20 -50.12
N PRO A 157 -93.58 0.70 -51.02
CA PRO A 157 -93.60 2.14 -50.76
C PRO A 157 -94.31 2.56 -49.46
N GLU A 158 -95.32 1.80 -49.05
CA GLU A 158 -96.09 2.03 -47.82
C GLU A 158 -95.38 1.55 -46.55
N GLY A 159 -94.39 0.66 -46.65
CA GLY A 159 -93.66 0.14 -45.49
C GLY A 159 -93.00 -1.22 -45.72
N THR A 160 -92.28 -1.71 -44.71
CA THR A 160 -91.68 -3.04 -44.73
C THR A 160 -92.65 -4.08 -44.16
N LEU A 161 -92.81 -5.20 -44.85
CA LEU A 161 -93.73 -6.28 -44.53
C LEU A 161 -92.98 -7.57 -44.17
N LEU A 162 -93.41 -8.25 -43.12
CA LEU A 162 -93.29 -9.70 -43.03
C LEU A 162 -94.29 -10.31 -44.02
N PHE A 163 -93.85 -11.28 -44.82
CA PHE A 163 -94.63 -11.83 -45.93
C PHE A 163 -94.63 -13.35 -45.87
N SER A 164 -95.78 -13.96 -46.14
CA SER A 164 -95.93 -15.39 -46.37
C SER A 164 -96.96 -15.64 -47.48
N SER A 165 -96.61 -16.48 -48.45
CA SER A 165 -97.51 -17.00 -49.48
C SER A 165 -97.48 -18.53 -49.49
N ARG A 166 -98.66 -19.15 -49.43
CA ARG A 166 -98.87 -20.59 -49.34
C ARG A 166 -99.95 -21.06 -50.33
N PRO A 167 -99.81 -22.26 -50.92
CA PRO A 167 -100.87 -22.86 -51.73
C PRO A 167 -102.08 -23.22 -50.85
N ILE A 168 -103.29 -22.94 -51.36
CA ILE A 168 -104.53 -23.39 -50.72
C ILE A 168 -104.75 -24.86 -51.11
N LEU A 169 -104.78 -25.74 -50.11
CA LEU A 169 -104.88 -27.18 -50.26
C LEU A 169 -106.01 -27.73 -49.37
N PRO A 170 -106.66 -28.85 -49.75
CA PRO A 170 -107.57 -29.55 -48.86
C PRO A 170 -106.86 -30.05 -47.59
N ASN A 171 -107.63 -30.40 -46.57
CA ASN A 171 -107.14 -30.79 -45.24
C ASN A 171 -106.28 -32.07 -45.25
N ASP A 172 -106.44 -32.93 -46.26
CA ASP A 172 -105.57 -34.08 -46.48
C ASP A 172 -104.21 -33.72 -47.15
N GLN A 173 -104.02 -32.45 -47.50
CA GLN A 173 -102.88 -31.87 -48.23
C GLN A 173 -102.56 -32.60 -49.54
N LEU A 174 -103.55 -33.26 -50.15
CA LEU A 174 -103.39 -34.02 -51.39
C LEU A 174 -104.06 -33.28 -52.56
N GLY A 175 -103.40 -33.29 -53.72
CA GLY A 175 -103.93 -32.68 -54.95
C GLY A 175 -103.21 -31.42 -55.40
N SER A 176 -103.76 -30.77 -56.43
CA SER A 176 -103.26 -29.53 -57.02
C SER A 176 -103.76 -28.31 -56.26
N SER A 177 -102.95 -27.25 -56.19
CA SER A 177 -103.33 -26.01 -55.50
C SER A 177 -104.66 -25.44 -56.01
N HIS A 178 -105.53 -25.02 -55.08
CA HIS A 178 -106.82 -24.39 -55.38
C HIS A 178 -106.74 -22.86 -55.46
N GLY A 179 -105.56 -22.30 -55.23
CA GLY A 179 -105.31 -20.87 -55.16
C GLY A 179 -104.11 -20.60 -54.27
N SER A 180 -103.95 -19.36 -53.83
CA SER A 180 -102.86 -18.97 -52.94
C SER A 180 -103.39 -18.07 -51.85
N LEU A 181 -102.93 -18.30 -50.62
CA LEU A 181 -103.21 -17.43 -49.48
C LEU A 181 -101.94 -16.67 -49.13
N ILE A 182 -102.04 -15.34 -49.18
CA ILE A 182 -101.00 -14.45 -48.71
C ILE A 182 -101.43 -13.84 -47.38
N MET A 183 -100.54 -13.93 -46.39
CA MET A 183 -100.62 -13.15 -45.16
C MET A 183 -99.40 -12.23 -45.08
N ALA A 184 -99.63 -10.98 -44.70
CA ALA A 184 -98.55 -10.02 -44.45
C ALA A 184 -98.81 -9.14 -43.24
N ARG A 185 -97.74 -8.72 -42.57
CA ARG A 185 -97.76 -7.85 -41.38
C ARG A 185 -96.76 -6.72 -41.57
N PHE A 186 -97.16 -5.47 -41.34
CA PHE A 186 -96.22 -4.35 -41.32
C PHE A 186 -95.26 -4.44 -40.14
N MET A 187 -94.00 -4.11 -40.39
CA MET A 187 -92.96 -3.88 -39.38
C MET A 187 -93.02 -2.41 -38.94
N ASP A 188 -94.16 -2.00 -38.40
CA ASP A 188 -94.43 -0.63 -37.93
C ASP A 188 -93.77 -0.34 -36.56
N GLU A 189 -94.03 0.84 -36.00
CA GLU A 189 -93.51 1.23 -34.68
C GLU A 189 -93.97 0.28 -33.57
N GLU A 190 -95.20 -0.27 -33.64
CA GLU A 190 -95.72 -1.19 -32.64
C GLU A 190 -95.00 -2.55 -32.70
N TYR A 191 -94.80 -3.08 -33.91
CA TYR A 191 -94.01 -4.28 -34.12
C TYR A 191 -92.56 -4.09 -33.64
N LEU A 192 -91.91 -2.99 -34.01
CA LEU A 192 -90.55 -2.68 -33.56
C LEU A 192 -90.45 -2.55 -32.04
N GLN A 193 -91.44 -1.93 -31.40
CA GLN A 193 -91.53 -1.85 -29.94
C GLN A 193 -91.67 -3.24 -29.31
N SER A 194 -92.45 -4.15 -29.91
CA SER A 194 -92.58 -5.53 -29.43
C SER A 194 -91.26 -6.31 -29.52
N ILE A 195 -90.49 -6.11 -30.61
CA ILE A 195 -89.14 -6.67 -30.75
C ILE A 195 -88.22 -6.06 -29.69
N ALA A 196 -88.30 -4.76 -29.47
CA ALA A 196 -87.48 -4.07 -28.47
C ALA A 196 -87.77 -4.59 -27.06
N GLU A 197 -89.03 -4.85 -26.71
CA GLU A 197 -89.43 -5.43 -25.43
C GLU A 197 -89.00 -6.90 -25.29
N ARG A 198 -89.18 -7.71 -26.32
CA ARG A 198 -88.81 -9.14 -26.30
C ARG A 198 -87.29 -9.35 -26.26
N THR A 199 -86.53 -8.48 -26.92
CA THR A 199 -85.07 -8.58 -27.01
C THR A 199 -84.33 -7.70 -26.01
N GLN A 200 -85.02 -6.74 -25.37
CA GLN A 200 -84.45 -5.70 -24.50
C GLN A 200 -83.38 -4.84 -25.22
N LEU A 201 -83.60 -4.56 -26.50
CA LEU A 201 -82.68 -3.84 -27.38
C LEU A 201 -83.43 -2.77 -28.17
N SER A 202 -82.81 -1.61 -28.40
CA SER A 202 -83.39 -0.60 -29.28
C SER A 202 -83.12 -1.00 -30.74
N VAL A 203 -84.17 -1.15 -31.54
CA VAL A 203 -84.08 -1.60 -32.93
C VAL A 203 -84.63 -0.53 -33.84
N VAL A 204 -83.89 -0.24 -34.91
CA VAL A 204 -84.30 0.71 -35.95
C VAL A 204 -84.11 0.03 -37.30
N LEU A 205 -85.10 0.17 -38.19
CA LEU A 205 -85.04 -0.36 -39.55
C LEU A 205 -84.96 0.78 -40.56
N TYR A 206 -84.17 0.57 -41.62
CA TYR A 206 -84.12 1.48 -42.77
C TYR A 206 -84.08 0.66 -44.06
N PRO A 207 -85.03 0.88 -44.98
CA PRO A 207 -84.94 0.38 -46.34
C PRO A 207 -83.70 0.94 -47.06
N LEU A 208 -83.02 0.10 -47.83
CA LEU A 208 -81.89 0.54 -48.66
C LEU A 208 -82.33 1.42 -49.83
N SER A 209 -83.61 1.37 -50.19
CA SER A 209 -84.23 2.20 -51.21
C SER A 209 -84.57 3.61 -50.74
N ASP A 210 -84.52 3.89 -49.42
CA ASP A 210 -84.84 5.20 -48.86
C ASP A 210 -83.77 6.25 -49.24
N PRO A 211 -84.12 7.31 -49.98
CA PRO A 211 -83.19 8.38 -50.35
C PRO A 211 -82.69 9.22 -49.16
N GLN A 212 -83.29 9.09 -47.96
CA GLN A 212 -82.89 9.76 -46.73
C GLN A 212 -82.21 8.83 -45.72
N ILE A 213 -81.58 7.74 -46.18
CA ILE A 213 -80.83 6.85 -45.30
C ILE A 213 -79.73 7.60 -44.52
N PRO A 214 -79.64 7.44 -43.17
CA PRO A 214 -78.64 8.16 -42.38
C PRO A 214 -77.19 7.79 -42.74
N ALA A 215 -76.24 8.68 -42.47
CA ALA A 215 -74.84 8.52 -42.89
C ALA A 215 -74.16 7.28 -42.26
N ASP A 216 -74.51 6.95 -41.02
CA ASP A 216 -73.99 5.80 -40.28
C ASP A 216 -74.42 4.47 -40.92
N PHE A 217 -75.61 4.44 -41.53
CA PHE A 217 -76.10 3.29 -42.29
C PHE A 217 -75.29 3.10 -43.59
N THR A 218 -75.06 4.17 -44.36
CA THR A 218 -74.25 4.10 -45.59
C THR A 218 -72.82 3.64 -45.31
N GLU A 219 -72.22 4.09 -44.20
CA GLU A 219 -70.89 3.64 -43.78
C GLU A 219 -70.89 2.16 -43.39
N ALA A 220 -71.88 1.72 -42.61
CA ALA A 220 -72.02 0.32 -42.23
C ALA A 220 -72.22 -0.60 -43.44
N GLN A 221 -73.06 -0.21 -44.39
CA GLN A 221 -73.31 -0.97 -45.62
C GLN A 221 -72.03 -1.23 -46.41
N ALA A 222 -71.12 -0.24 -46.48
CA ALA A 222 -69.84 -0.38 -47.18
C ALA A 222 -68.87 -1.35 -46.51
N GLN A 223 -69.06 -1.66 -45.22
CA GLN A 223 -68.20 -2.55 -44.43
C GLN A 223 -68.75 -3.97 -44.29
N ILE A 224 -70.07 -4.16 -44.45
CA ILE A 224 -70.70 -5.48 -44.41
C ILE A 224 -70.26 -6.30 -45.64
N THR A 225 -69.83 -7.53 -45.40
CA THR A 225 -69.40 -8.45 -46.46
C THR A 225 -70.05 -9.83 -46.28
N LEU A 226 -70.02 -10.67 -47.31
CA LEU A 226 -70.50 -12.06 -47.23
C LEU A 226 -69.81 -12.88 -46.11
N ALA A 227 -68.61 -12.50 -45.68
CA ALA A 227 -67.88 -13.17 -44.59
C ALA A 227 -68.23 -12.61 -43.19
N GLU A 228 -68.64 -11.35 -43.12
CA GLU A 228 -69.04 -10.65 -41.89
C GLU A 228 -70.40 -9.95 -42.15
N PRO A 229 -71.53 -10.67 -41.95
CA PRO A 229 -72.86 -10.18 -42.32
C PRO A 229 -73.37 -9.07 -41.39
N SER A 230 -72.58 -8.68 -40.39
CA SER A 230 -72.89 -7.66 -39.41
C SER A 230 -71.69 -6.76 -39.19
N TYR A 231 -71.92 -5.46 -39.03
CA TYR A 231 -70.90 -4.46 -38.73
C TYR A 231 -71.23 -3.75 -37.41
N SER A 232 -70.22 -3.29 -36.67
CA SER A 232 -70.46 -2.51 -35.45
C SER A 232 -69.52 -1.32 -35.32
N GLN A 233 -70.08 -0.21 -34.86
CA GLN A 233 -69.37 1.04 -34.65
C GLN A 233 -69.97 1.86 -33.51
N PRO A 234 -69.15 2.60 -32.74
CA PRO A 234 -69.64 3.62 -31.82
C PRO A 234 -70.34 4.74 -32.58
N LEU A 235 -71.57 5.10 -32.16
CA LEU A 235 -72.26 6.29 -32.65
C LEU A 235 -71.74 7.54 -31.94
N ASP A 236 -71.52 7.42 -30.63
CA ASP A 236 -71.03 8.49 -29.78
C ASP A 236 -70.24 7.93 -28.57
N ALA A 237 -70.07 8.75 -27.53
CA ALA A 237 -69.34 8.37 -26.31
C ALA A 237 -70.07 7.30 -25.49
N ASP A 238 -71.40 7.23 -25.60
CA ASP A 238 -72.29 6.48 -24.72
C ASP A 238 -73.07 5.39 -25.45
N THR A 239 -73.12 5.39 -26.78
CA THR A 239 -73.89 4.44 -27.61
C THR A 239 -73.03 3.75 -28.67
N ILE A 240 -73.16 2.43 -28.77
CA ILE A 240 -72.62 1.61 -29.86
C ILE A 240 -73.77 1.03 -30.67
N ALA A 241 -73.63 1.05 -32.00
CA ALA A 241 -74.59 0.46 -32.92
C ALA A 241 -74.01 -0.79 -33.58
N GLY A 242 -74.86 -1.81 -33.71
CA GLY A 242 -74.66 -2.97 -34.57
C GLY A 242 -75.61 -2.91 -35.76
N TYR A 243 -75.13 -3.27 -36.94
CA TYR A 243 -75.86 -3.24 -38.20
C TYR A 243 -75.86 -4.62 -38.79
N ILE A 244 -77.00 -5.06 -39.30
CA ILE A 244 -77.13 -6.29 -40.07
C ILE A 244 -77.93 -6.01 -41.35
N LEU A 245 -77.44 -6.60 -42.43
CA LEU A 245 -78.10 -6.54 -43.72
C LEU A 245 -79.06 -7.72 -43.84
N GLN A 246 -80.32 -7.42 -44.14
CA GLN A 246 -81.39 -8.40 -44.24
C GLN A 246 -81.84 -8.55 -45.69
N GLU A 247 -81.89 -9.81 -46.13
CA GLU A 247 -82.37 -10.17 -47.46
C GLU A 247 -83.90 -10.15 -47.51
N ASN A 248 -84.44 -9.77 -48.67
CA ASN A 248 -85.86 -9.83 -48.97
C ASN A 248 -86.31 -11.22 -49.41
N ILE A 249 -87.62 -11.39 -49.69
CA ILE A 249 -88.21 -12.65 -50.20
C ILE A 249 -87.60 -13.18 -51.51
N PHE A 250 -86.82 -12.35 -52.23
CA PHE A 250 -86.10 -12.72 -53.45
C PHE A 250 -84.60 -12.98 -53.22
N SER A 251 -84.18 -13.12 -51.96
CA SER A 251 -82.77 -13.28 -51.55
C SER A 251 -81.87 -12.13 -51.99
N GLN A 252 -82.41 -10.89 -52.02
CA GLN A 252 -81.65 -9.68 -52.33
C GLN A 252 -81.62 -8.76 -51.11
N PRO A 253 -80.48 -8.11 -50.81
CA PRO A 253 -80.39 -7.16 -49.70
C PRO A 253 -81.28 -5.94 -49.96
N ASP A 254 -82.24 -5.70 -49.07
CA ASP A 254 -83.23 -4.60 -49.22
C ASP A 254 -83.44 -3.81 -47.92
N LEU A 255 -83.14 -4.41 -46.78
CA LEU A 255 -83.39 -3.81 -45.46
C LEU A 255 -82.12 -3.84 -44.62
N MET A 256 -81.84 -2.74 -43.92
CA MET A 256 -80.81 -2.71 -42.89
C MET A 256 -81.41 -2.50 -41.52
N ILE A 257 -81.01 -3.35 -40.58
CA ILE A 257 -81.46 -3.31 -39.20
C ILE A 257 -80.31 -2.83 -38.34
N ARG A 258 -80.54 -1.78 -37.56
CA ARG A 258 -79.61 -1.25 -36.57
C ARG A 258 -80.09 -1.57 -35.16
N VAL A 259 -79.17 -1.99 -34.32
CA VAL A 259 -79.37 -2.27 -32.90
C VAL A 259 -78.49 -1.33 -32.09
N ASP A 260 -79.11 -0.53 -31.23
CA ASP A 260 -78.41 0.45 -30.39
C ASP A 260 -78.26 -0.08 -28.96
N LYS A 261 -77.05 0.05 -28.40
CA LYS A 261 -76.73 -0.39 -27.03
C LYS A 261 -75.88 0.66 -26.29
N PRO A 262 -76.09 0.87 -24.98
CA PRO A 262 -75.19 1.68 -24.18
C PRO A 262 -73.78 1.08 -24.12
N ARG A 263 -72.76 1.94 -24.10
CA ARG A 263 -71.33 1.60 -24.05
C ARG A 263 -70.83 1.26 -22.66
N ASP A 264 -71.63 0.50 -21.91
CA ASP A 264 -71.34 0.15 -20.52
C ASP A 264 -70.05 -0.65 -20.39
N ILE A 265 -69.75 -1.52 -21.35
CA ILE A 265 -68.52 -2.33 -21.36
C ILE A 265 -67.29 -1.43 -21.52
N TYR A 266 -67.30 -0.51 -22.48
CA TYR A 266 -66.20 0.43 -22.69
C TYR A 266 -66.04 1.40 -21.52
N ASN A 267 -67.15 1.96 -21.02
CA ASN A 267 -67.17 2.89 -19.88
C ASN A 267 -66.68 2.20 -18.60
N GLN A 268 -67.13 0.99 -18.32
CA GLN A 268 -66.62 0.16 -17.22
C GLN A 268 -65.13 -0.15 -17.40
N GLY A 269 -64.66 -0.34 -18.63
CA GLY A 269 -63.25 -0.48 -18.97
C GLY A 269 -62.42 0.76 -18.59
N GLN A 270 -62.90 1.96 -18.93
CA GLN A 270 -62.26 3.23 -18.52
C GLN A 270 -62.22 3.37 -17.00
N PHE A 271 -63.33 3.10 -16.31
CA PHE A 271 -63.37 3.13 -14.84
C PHE A 271 -62.39 2.14 -14.21
N SER A 272 -62.36 0.91 -14.72
CA SER A 272 -61.48 -0.15 -14.22
C SER A 272 -60.01 0.22 -14.39
N ILE A 273 -59.65 0.81 -15.54
CA ILE A 273 -58.29 1.29 -15.80
C ILE A 273 -57.94 2.45 -14.86
N ASN A 274 -58.80 3.46 -14.72
CA ASN A 274 -58.53 4.59 -13.83
C ASN A 274 -58.38 4.14 -12.37
N TYR A 275 -59.22 3.22 -11.90
CA TYR A 275 -59.12 2.66 -10.56
C TYR A 275 -57.81 1.86 -10.38
N PHE A 276 -57.47 1.01 -11.35
CA PHE A 276 -56.21 0.28 -11.36
C PHE A 276 -55.02 1.24 -11.26
N LEU A 277 -55.02 2.31 -12.05
CA LEU A 277 -53.97 3.32 -12.06
C LEU A 277 -53.84 4.08 -10.73
N LEU A 278 -54.96 4.51 -10.14
CA LEU A 278 -54.96 5.16 -8.82
C LEU A 278 -54.43 4.22 -7.73
N SER A 279 -54.86 2.95 -7.75
CA SER A 279 -54.37 1.94 -6.81
C SER A 279 -52.86 1.70 -6.96
N MET A 280 -52.38 1.65 -8.20
CA MET A 280 -50.98 1.43 -8.53
C MET A 280 -50.11 2.63 -8.14
N LEU A 281 -50.60 3.86 -8.33
CA LEU A 281 -49.96 5.07 -7.84
C LEU A 281 -49.86 5.06 -6.30
N GLY A 282 -50.94 4.67 -5.62
CA GLY A 282 -50.97 4.53 -4.16
C GLY A 282 -49.93 3.52 -3.65
N VAL A 283 -49.87 2.33 -4.25
CA VAL A 283 -48.85 1.31 -3.96
C VAL A 283 -47.44 1.84 -4.24
N GLY A 284 -47.25 2.56 -5.34
CA GLY A 284 -45.99 3.18 -5.70
C GLY A 284 -45.51 4.21 -4.67
N ILE A 285 -46.39 5.12 -4.25
CA ILE A 285 -46.08 6.10 -3.19
C ILE A 285 -45.73 5.37 -1.88
N GLY A 286 -46.50 4.35 -1.51
CA GLY A 286 -46.22 3.51 -0.35
C GLY A 286 -44.84 2.85 -0.43
N PHE A 287 -44.47 2.33 -1.60
CA PHE A 287 -43.15 1.73 -1.85
C PHE A 287 -42.02 2.76 -1.66
N VAL A 288 -42.13 3.97 -2.23
CA VAL A 288 -41.11 5.02 -2.05
C VAL A 288 -40.94 5.38 -0.57
N ILE A 289 -42.04 5.50 0.17
CA ILE A 289 -42.00 5.82 1.60
C ILE A 289 -41.31 4.69 2.38
N VAL A 290 -41.74 3.44 2.19
CA VAL A 290 -41.19 2.28 2.89
C VAL A 290 -39.71 2.07 2.54
N SER A 291 -39.36 2.08 1.26
CA SER A 291 -37.98 1.99 0.80
C SER A 291 -37.14 3.14 1.36
N GLY A 292 -37.67 4.36 1.39
CA GLY A 292 -37.00 5.51 2.00
C GLY A 292 -36.72 5.33 3.49
N ILE A 293 -37.70 4.85 4.26
CA ILE A 293 -37.54 4.55 5.69
C ILE A 293 -36.52 3.44 5.93
N LEU A 294 -36.60 2.35 5.14
CA LEU A 294 -35.66 1.24 5.25
C LEU A 294 -34.24 1.70 4.94
N LEU A 295 -34.03 2.39 3.83
CA LEU A 295 -32.71 2.87 3.39
C LEU A 295 -32.13 3.89 4.38
N GLU A 296 -32.97 4.75 4.97
CA GLU A 296 -32.57 5.66 6.05
C GLU A 296 -32.07 4.88 7.28
N ARG A 297 -32.85 3.88 7.72
CA ARG A 297 -32.54 3.10 8.93
C ARG A 297 -31.38 2.13 8.76
N THR A 298 -31.27 1.47 7.62
CA THR A 298 -30.27 0.39 7.42
C THR A 298 -28.93 0.91 6.93
N VAL A 299 -28.92 1.94 6.08
CA VAL A 299 -27.70 2.42 5.39
C VAL A 299 -27.35 3.86 5.75
N LEU A 300 -28.23 4.83 5.47
CA LEU A 300 -27.86 6.26 5.53
C LEU A 300 -27.54 6.74 6.94
N SER A 301 -28.32 6.33 7.94
CA SER A 301 -28.07 6.69 9.33
C SER A 301 -26.71 6.14 9.81
N ARG A 302 -26.38 4.90 9.46
CA ARG A 302 -25.08 4.29 9.82
C ARG A 302 -23.91 4.97 9.11
N LEU A 303 -24.06 5.30 7.83
CA LEU A 303 -23.06 6.11 7.10
C LEU A 303 -22.87 7.49 7.74
N TYR A 304 -23.95 8.13 8.20
CA TYR A 304 -23.87 9.40 8.91
C TYR A 304 -23.08 9.28 10.21
N ILE A 305 -23.35 8.24 11.03
CA ILE A 305 -22.62 7.98 12.28
C ILE A 305 -21.13 7.75 12.00
N ILE A 306 -20.78 6.92 11.01
CA ILE A 306 -19.39 6.65 10.63
C ILE A 306 -18.69 7.95 10.20
N SER A 307 -19.30 8.70 9.28
CA SER A 307 -18.75 9.96 8.78
C SER A 307 -18.56 11.01 9.89
N ASN A 308 -19.53 11.12 10.81
CA ASN A 308 -19.44 12.06 11.92
C ASN A 308 -18.40 11.64 12.96
N SER A 309 -18.28 10.33 13.25
CA SER A 309 -17.27 9.80 14.17
C SER A 309 -15.86 10.11 13.68
N ILE A 310 -15.56 9.87 12.39
CA ILE A 310 -14.26 10.21 11.78
C ILE A 310 -13.97 11.71 11.89
N ARG A 311 -14.99 12.55 11.68
CA ARG A 311 -14.85 14.01 11.77
C ARG A 311 -14.52 14.47 13.18
N GLU A 312 -15.17 13.88 14.19
CA GLU A 312 -14.91 14.18 15.60
C GLU A 312 -13.53 13.69 16.05
N ILE A 313 -13.14 12.46 15.71
CA ILE A 313 -11.79 11.90 15.97
C ILE A 313 -10.71 12.84 15.42
N ARG A 314 -10.86 13.28 14.16
CA ARG A 314 -9.93 14.23 13.54
C ARG A 314 -9.92 15.59 14.24
N LYS A 315 -11.08 16.10 14.68
CA LYS A 315 -11.20 17.42 15.30
C LYS A 315 -10.61 17.46 16.71
N GLN A 316 -10.79 16.39 17.47
CA GLN A 316 -10.30 16.27 18.84
C GLN A 316 -8.83 15.84 18.91
N GLY A 317 -8.32 15.19 17.85
CA GLY A 317 -6.97 14.64 17.83
C GLY A 317 -6.80 13.42 18.72
N ASP A 318 -7.90 12.87 19.25
CA ASP A 318 -7.89 11.68 20.09
C ASP A 318 -7.84 10.43 19.21
N LEU A 319 -6.64 9.88 19.07
CA LEU A 319 -6.37 8.68 18.29
C LEU A 319 -6.85 7.39 18.97
N SER A 320 -7.22 7.42 20.26
CA SER A 320 -7.74 6.27 20.99
C SER A 320 -9.23 6.02 20.72
N ALA A 321 -9.95 7.06 20.26
CA ALA A 321 -11.34 6.95 19.86
C ALA A 321 -11.50 6.04 18.63
N ARG A 322 -12.64 5.36 18.55
CA ARG A 322 -12.95 4.38 17.49
C ARG A 322 -14.31 4.66 16.88
N VAL A 323 -14.46 4.32 15.60
CA VAL A 323 -15.73 4.38 14.90
C VAL A 323 -16.61 3.21 15.36
N PRO A 324 -17.90 3.41 15.67
CA PRO A 324 -18.80 2.34 16.08
C PRO A 324 -18.89 1.23 15.03
N VAL A 325 -18.75 -0.02 15.48
CA VAL A 325 -18.93 -1.22 14.65
C VAL A 325 -20.25 -1.88 15.04
N SER A 326 -21.20 -1.90 14.12
CA SER A 326 -22.53 -2.49 14.34
C SER A 326 -23.01 -3.10 13.03
N GLY A 327 -23.58 -4.30 13.05
CA GLY A 327 -24.05 -5.00 11.85
C GLY A 327 -23.14 -6.15 11.41
N ARG A 328 -23.42 -6.72 10.22
CA ARG A 328 -22.65 -7.83 9.60
C ARG A 328 -22.48 -7.65 8.08
N ASP A 329 -22.48 -6.41 7.62
CA ASP A 329 -22.48 -6.01 6.21
C ASP A 329 -21.18 -5.28 5.81
N GLU A 330 -21.13 -4.76 4.59
CA GLU A 330 -19.97 -4.07 4.02
C GLU A 330 -19.59 -2.83 4.83
N LEU A 331 -20.58 -2.10 5.38
CA LEU A 331 -20.33 -0.95 6.26
C LEU A 331 -19.60 -1.37 7.54
N THR A 332 -19.90 -2.57 8.05
CA THR A 332 -19.22 -3.14 9.23
C THR A 332 -17.76 -3.43 8.92
N ASN A 333 -17.46 -3.99 7.75
CA ASN A 333 -16.09 -4.21 7.31
C ASN A 333 -15.33 -2.88 7.16
N VAL A 334 -15.95 -1.86 6.57
CA VAL A 334 -15.35 -0.52 6.44
C VAL A 334 -15.02 0.09 7.81
N SER A 335 -15.97 0.09 8.77
CA SER A 335 -15.69 0.56 10.13
C SER A 335 -14.54 -0.20 10.78
N THR A 336 -14.45 -1.51 10.56
CA THR A 336 -13.38 -2.36 11.11
C THR A 336 -12.02 -1.98 10.53
N GLN A 337 -11.92 -1.77 9.22
CA GLN A 337 -10.67 -1.34 8.58
C GLN A 337 -10.23 0.06 9.05
N ILE A 338 -11.19 0.99 9.22
CA ILE A 338 -10.90 2.32 9.76
C ILE A 338 -10.35 2.23 11.19
N ASN A 339 -10.93 1.37 12.03
CA ASN A 339 -10.44 1.16 13.39
C ASN A 339 -9.03 0.55 13.43
N ARG A 340 -8.71 -0.39 12.53
CA ARG A 340 -7.33 -0.92 12.38
C ARG A 340 -6.33 0.15 11.95
N MET A 341 -6.74 1.04 11.05
CA MET A 341 -5.91 2.18 10.66
C MET A 341 -5.68 3.13 11.85
N LEU A 342 -6.72 3.46 12.61
CA LEU A 342 -6.61 4.31 13.81
C LEU A 342 -5.71 3.68 14.87
N GLU A 343 -5.82 2.36 15.09
CA GLU A 343 -4.93 1.60 15.96
C GLU A 343 -3.48 1.70 15.53
N SER A 344 -3.18 1.50 14.24
CA SER A 344 -1.82 1.66 13.72
C SER A 344 -1.30 3.11 13.85
N ILE A 345 -2.16 4.12 13.73
CA ILE A 345 -1.76 5.52 13.94
C ILE A 345 -1.47 5.78 15.43
N GLU A 346 -2.30 5.27 16.34
CA GLU A 346 -2.08 5.37 17.79
C GLU A 346 -0.78 4.66 18.22
N GLU A 347 -0.52 3.44 17.76
CA GLU A 347 0.72 2.71 18.02
C GLU A 347 1.95 3.48 17.53
N ASN A 348 1.87 4.07 16.34
CA ASN A 348 2.96 4.89 15.81
C ASN A 348 3.19 6.17 16.62
N ASP A 349 2.13 6.86 17.08
CA ASP A 349 2.25 8.03 17.95
C ASP A 349 2.91 7.67 19.30
N GLN A 350 2.49 6.56 19.90
CA GLN A 350 3.08 6.05 21.13
C GLN A 350 4.56 5.68 20.95
N GLN A 351 4.90 5.01 19.83
CA GLN A 351 6.28 4.65 19.51
C GLN A 351 7.16 5.89 19.29
N LEU A 352 6.64 6.92 18.61
CA LEU A 352 7.35 8.19 18.43
C LEU A 352 7.64 8.88 19.76
N LYS A 353 6.66 8.95 20.67
CA LYS A 353 6.86 9.51 22.02
C LYS A 353 7.91 8.74 22.81
N LYS A 354 7.87 7.40 22.77
CA LYS A 354 8.88 6.55 23.44
C LYS A 354 10.28 6.76 22.85
N ASN A 355 10.39 6.84 21.53
CA ASN A 355 11.66 7.11 20.85
C ASN A 355 12.21 8.51 21.19
N GLN A 356 11.33 9.52 21.28
CA GLN A 356 11.72 10.88 21.71
C GLN A 356 12.27 10.88 23.15
N GLN A 357 11.57 10.24 24.08
CA GLN A 357 12.04 10.12 25.47
C GLN A 357 13.38 9.39 25.57
N GLN A 358 13.55 8.30 24.81
CA GLN A 358 14.81 7.56 24.77
C GLN A 358 15.95 8.42 24.21
N LEU A 359 15.68 9.21 23.17
CA LEU A 359 16.67 10.09 22.57
C LEU A 359 17.13 11.16 23.56
N GLU A 360 16.21 11.73 24.33
CA GLU A 360 16.49 12.76 25.32
C GLU A 360 17.32 12.20 26.50
N GLN A 361 16.99 11.00 26.99
CA GLN A 361 17.79 10.30 28.00
C GLN A 361 19.21 10.00 27.50
N ASN A 362 19.35 9.45 26.28
CA ASN A 362 20.66 9.15 25.70
C ASN A 362 21.50 10.42 25.53
N ASN A 363 20.90 11.55 25.17
CA ASN A 363 21.59 12.83 24.99
C ASN A 363 22.13 13.38 26.33
N GLN A 364 21.34 13.26 27.40
CA GLN A 364 21.78 13.61 28.75
C GLN A 364 22.96 12.75 29.23
N ASP A 365 22.88 11.44 29.03
CA ASP A 365 23.97 10.51 29.39
C ASP A 365 25.25 10.76 28.58
N LEU A 366 25.12 11.03 27.27
CA LEU A 366 26.26 11.40 26.42
C LEU A 366 26.93 12.70 26.89
N THR A 367 26.13 13.69 27.29
CA THR A 367 26.64 14.97 27.77
C THR A 367 27.41 14.82 29.09
N ARG A 368 26.93 13.97 30.01
CA ARG A 368 27.61 13.65 31.27
C ARG A 368 28.97 12.97 31.01
N ARG A 369 28.98 11.90 30.20
CA ARG A 369 30.22 11.16 29.87
C ARG A 369 31.24 12.01 29.12
N ALA A 370 30.78 12.91 28.24
CA ALA A 370 31.68 13.83 27.53
C ALA A 370 32.40 14.80 28.49
N ARG A 371 31.71 15.25 29.55
CA ARG A 371 32.28 16.14 30.57
C ARG A 371 33.33 15.43 31.42
N GLU A 372 33.06 14.18 31.82
CA GLU A 372 34.02 13.33 32.55
C GLU A 372 35.30 13.08 31.73
N LEU A 373 35.16 12.71 30.45
CA LEU A 373 36.29 12.49 29.56
C LEU A 373 37.11 13.76 29.31
N GLN A 374 36.47 14.93 29.28
CA GLN A 374 37.16 16.21 29.10
C GLN A 374 38.09 16.53 30.28
N ILE A 375 37.65 16.26 31.51
CA ILE A 375 38.46 16.48 32.74
C ILE A 375 39.68 15.55 32.76
N ILE A 376 39.48 14.27 32.42
CA ILE A 376 40.58 13.29 32.34
C ILE A 376 41.60 13.72 31.26
N ALA A 377 41.13 14.14 30.08
CA ALA A 377 42.00 14.55 28.99
C ALA A 377 42.84 15.82 29.29
N GLU A 378 42.31 16.76 30.08
CA GLU A 378 43.03 17.97 30.49
C GLU A 378 44.20 17.63 31.43
N ILE A 379 43.98 16.77 32.43
CA ILE A 379 45.02 16.31 33.36
C ILE A 379 46.09 15.47 32.65
N THR A 380 45.71 14.60 31.69
CA THR A 380 46.68 13.84 30.88
C THR A 380 47.52 14.75 29.98
N ARG A 381 46.98 15.86 29.47
CA ARG A 381 47.72 16.78 28.58
C ARG A 381 48.86 17.48 29.33
N ASP A 382 48.59 17.98 30.53
CA ASP A 382 49.57 18.74 31.32
C ASP A 382 50.73 17.88 31.83
N THR A 383 50.46 16.60 32.05
CA THR A 383 51.44 15.56 32.38
C THR A 383 52.58 15.46 31.34
N THR A 384 52.30 15.76 30.06
CA THR A 384 53.29 15.64 28.99
C THR A 384 54.15 16.87 28.78
N THR A 385 53.78 18.01 29.36
CA THR A 385 54.44 19.31 29.16
C THR A 385 55.28 19.78 30.34
N LEU A 386 55.05 19.25 31.54
CA LEU A 386 55.76 19.64 32.75
C LEU A 386 56.87 18.61 33.05
N SER A 387 58.12 18.98 32.77
CA SER A 387 59.31 18.18 33.11
C SER A 387 59.62 18.19 34.62
N ASN A 388 58.88 18.99 35.39
CA ASN A 388 59.07 19.18 36.82
C ASN A 388 57.95 18.49 37.59
N LEU A 389 58.33 17.51 38.41
CA LEU A 389 57.41 16.73 39.24
C LEU A 389 56.63 17.61 40.23
N GLU A 390 57.23 18.69 40.74
CA GLU A 390 56.60 19.60 41.69
C GLU A 390 55.46 20.40 41.05
N GLU A 391 55.70 20.97 39.86
CA GLU A 391 54.71 21.74 39.10
C GLU A 391 53.50 20.90 38.69
N LEU A 392 53.72 19.63 38.35
CA LEU A 392 52.66 18.69 37.99
C LEU A 392 51.72 18.42 39.17
N LEU A 393 52.29 18.16 40.35
CA LEU A 393 51.50 17.84 41.55
C LEU A 393 50.69 19.04 42.02
N ASP A 394 51.30 20.23 42.02
CA ASP A 394 50.65 21.49 42.40
C ASP A 394 49.48 21.85 41.48
N HIS A 395 49.63 21.58 40.19
CA HIS A 395 48.52 21.80 39.25
C HIS A 395 47.40 20.79 39.47
N ALA A 396 47.74 19.51 39.68
CA ALA A 396 46.77 18.45 39.87
C ALA A 396 45.90 18.65 41.13
N VAL A 397 46.49 19.01 42.28
CA VAL A 397 45.72 19.28 43.51
C VAL A 397 44.79 20.48 43.36
N ARG A 398 45.19 21.49 42.58
CA ARG A 398 44.39 22.68 42.30
C ARG A 398 43.19 22.36 41.42
N LEU A 399 43.39 21.60 40.34
CA LEU A 399 42.32 21.15 39.45
C LEU A 399 41.31 20.27 40.19
N ILE A 400 41.77 19.33 41.01
CA ILE A 400 40.90 18.47 41.83
C ILE A 400 40.04 19.32 42.77
N ARG A 401 40.62 20.33 43.43
CA ARG A 401 39.89 21.25 44.31
C ARG A 401 38.85 22.07 43.54
N GLU A 402 39.26 22.74 42.45
CA GLU A 402 38.43 23.73 41.75
C GLU A 402 37.32 23.09 40.92
N GLN A 403 37.61 21.98 40.23
CA GLN A 403 36.65 21.37 39.30
C GLN A 403 35.56 20.58 40.02
N PHE A 404 35.89 19.94 41.14
CA PHE A 404 34.95 19.17 41.94
C PHE A 404 34.43 19.93 43.16
N ASN A 405 34.91 21.17 43.36
CA ASN A 405 34.52 22.06 44.46
C ASN A 405 34.72 21.41 45.85
N PHE A 406 35.85 20.72 46.02
CA PHE A 406 36.26 20.15 47.31
C PHE A 406 36.95 21.19 48.18
N TYR A 407 36.98 20.94 49.48
CA TYR A 407 37.60 21.85 50.44
C TYR A 407 39.13 21.82 50.35
N TYR A 408 39.73 20.64 50.21
CA TYR A 408 41.18 20.46 50.19
C TYR A 408 41.58 19.14 49.52
N ALA A 409 42.70 19.14 48.81
CA ALA A 409 43.35 17.95 48.26
C ALA A 409 44.88 18.00 48.44
N ALA A 410 45.52 16.85 48.64
CA ALA A 410 46.96 16.74 48.84
C ALA A 410 47.51 15.39 48.35
N PHE A 411 48.77 15.40 47.86
CA PHE A 411 49.53 14.20 47.51
C PHE A 411 50.62 13.91 48.53
N TYR A 412 50.71 12.64 48.93
CA TYR A 412 51.75 12.10 49.80
C TYR A 412 52.53 11.04 49.03
N PHE A 413 53.86 10.99 49.18
CA PHE A 413 54.69 9.90 48.64
C PHE A 413 55.13 8.94 49.72
N VAL A 414 55.15 7.66 49.34
CA VAL A 414 55.72 6.59 50.15
C VAL A 414 57.24 6.59 49.93
N ASN A 415 58.00 6.70 51.02
CA ASN A 415 59.43 6.45 51.00
C ASN A 415 59.70 5.00 51.45
N PRO A 416 60.20 4.12 50.54
CA PRO A 416 60.39 2.72 50.84
C PRO A 416 61.59 2.45 51.78
N GLU A 417 62.57 3.34 51.87
CA GLU A 417 63.79 3.10 52.67
C GLU A 417 63.55 3.23 54.18
N ASN A 418 62.73 4.20 54.58
CA ASN A 418 62.42 4.49 55.98
C ASN A 418 60.94 4.22 56.33
N GLN A 419 60.17 3.62 55.41
CA GLN A 419 58.75 3.30 55.57
C GLN A 419 57.93 4.47 56.14
N SER A 420 58.01 5.63 55.50
CA SER A 420 57.24 6.82 55.87
C SER A 420 56.43 7.36 54.71
N VAL A 421 55.36 8.10 54.99
CA VAL A 421 54.69 8.97 54.02
C VAL A 421 55.06 10.43 54.25
N ILE A 422 55.29 11.14 53.16
CA ILE A 422 55.72 12.54 53.17
C ILE A 422 54.79 13.34 52.27
N LEU A 423 54.22 14.43 52.78
CA LEU A 423 53.46 15.39 51.99
C LEU A 423 54.34 16.01 50.89
N GLN A 424 53.88 15.96 49.65
CA GLN A 424 54.60 16.47 48.47
C GLN A 424 53.95 17.71 47.86
N SER A 425 52.62 17.78 47.88
CA SER A 425 51.88 18.93 47.34
C SER A 425 50.49 18.99 47.96
N ALA A 426 49.95 20.20 48.13
CA ALA A 426 48.64 20.46 48.70
C ALA A 426 47.96 21.64 48.01
N SER A 427 46.63 21.61 47.93
CA SER A 427 45.81 22.62 47.26
C SER A 427 45.72 23.99 47.97
N SER A 428 46.46 24.24 49.06
CA SER A 428 46.41 25.49 49.83
C SER A 428 47.77 26.19 49.87
N ASP A 429 47.79 27.50 49.59
CA ASP A 429 48.99 28.37 49.63
C ASP A 429 49.42 28.77 51.06
N GLU A 430 48.72 28.31 52.12
CA GLU A 430 49.22 28.52 53.47
C GLU A 430 50.51 27.70 53.63
N ASP A 431 51.57 28.39 54.05
CA ASP A 431 52.94 27.92 54.24
C ASP A 431 52.98 26.79 55.30
N LEU A 432 52.46 25.61 54.94
CA LEU A 432 52.52 24.36 55.70
C LEU A 432 53.93 23.79 55.58
N THR A 433 54.92 24.56 56.05
CA THR A 433 56.33 24.18 56.21
C THR A 433 56.55 23.16 57.33
N LEU A 434 55.48 22.50 57.78
CA LEU A 434 55.58 21.23 58.47
C LEU A 434 55.54 20.16 57.38
N MET A 435 56.71 19.65 56.98
CA MET A 435 56.79 18.37 56.27
C MET A 435 56.00 17.36 57.08
N GLU A 436 54.78 17.06 56.65
CA GLU A 436 53.93 16.09 57.34
C GLU A 436 54.57 14.73 57.07
N TYR A 437 55.37 14.31 58.05
CA TYR A 437 56.10 13.06 58.09
C TYR A 437 55.32 12.12 58.99
N GLU A 438 54.78 11.05 58.43
CA GLU A 438 54.13 10.00 59.20
C GLU A 438 54.93 8.69 59.04
N ASP A 439 55.40 8.14 60.16
CA ASP A 439 56.06 6.83 60.22
C ASP A 439 55.02 5.72 60.12
N LEU A 440 55.14 4.84 59.11
CA LEU A 440 54.20 3.75 58.85
C LEU A 440 54.31 2.59 59.86
N ASN A 441 55.32 2.62 60.76
CA ASN A 441 55.56 1.61 61.80
C ASN A 441 55.24 2.09 63.22
N GLY A 442 54.88 3.35 63.42
CA GLY A 442 54.48 3.90 64.72
C GLY A 442 53.04 3.56 65.10
N ASN A 443 52.68 3.67 66.39
CA ASN A 443 51.30 3.51 66.85
C ASN A 443 50.34 4.55 66.21
N GLU A 444 50.86 5.69 65.76
CA GLU A 444 50.08 6.76 65.08
C GLU A 444 49.63 6.36 63.66
N ALA A 445 50.24 5.33 63.05
CA ALA A 445 49.84 4.82 61.73
C ALA A 445 48.48 4.13 61.74
N GLU A 446 48.03 3.61 62.89
CA GLU A 446 46.68 3.05 63.03
C GLU A 446 45.60 4.13 63.08
N GLU A 447 45.94 5.37 63.41
CA GLU A 447 44.99 6.50 63.53
C GLU A 447 44.97 7.37 62.26
N SER A 448 46.02 7.34 61.43
CA SER A 448 46.08 8.09 60.17
C SER A 448 45.44 7.33 59.00
N ILE A 449 44.45 7.97 58.36
CA ILE A 449 43.82 7.46 57.13
C ILE A 449 44.87 7.34 56.01
N VAL A 450 45.76 8.31 55.86
CA VAL A 450 46.80 8.33 54.81
C VAL A 450 47.78 7.18 54.99
N ALA A 451 48.25 6.94 56.22
CA ALA A 451 49.15 5.84 56.53
C ALA A 451 48.52 4.46 56.28
N GLN A 452 47.24 4.30 56.63
CA GLN A 452 46.51 3.04 56.36
C GLN A 452 46.39 2.76 54.86
N VAL A 453 46.05 3.76 54.06
CA VAL A 453 45.94 3.59 52.60
C VAL A 453 47.31 3.30 51.98
N ALA A 454 48.36 3.97 52.44
CA ALA A 454 49.73 3.71 51.99
C ALA A 454 50.20 2.27 52.27
N LYS A 455 49.77 1.69 53.39
CA LYS A 455 50.18 0.32 53.81
C LYS A 455 49.32 -0.78 53.19
N LEU A 456 48.01 -0.55 53.08
CA LEU A 456 47.05 -1.56 52.64
C LEU A 456 46.75 -1.50 51.15
N GLY A 457 46.93 -0.33 50.51
CA GLY A 457 46.58 -0.12 49.10
C GLY A 457 45.08 -0.12 48.81
N ILE A 458 44.25 -0.03 49.84
CA ILE A 458 42.79 0.00 49.74
C ILE A 458 42.35 1.43 50.05
N ALA A 459 41.60 2.04 49.12
CA ALA A 459 41.01 3.35 49.33
C ALA A 459 40.15 3.39 50.61
N ARG A 460 40.27 4.45 51.40
CA ARG A 460 39.49 4.65 52.63
C ARG A 460 38.70 5.95 52.54
N ILE A 461 37.37 5.83 52.67
CA ILE A 461 36.44 6.95 52.63
C ILE A 461 35.74 7.05 53.98
N VAL A 462 35.85 8.22 54.59
CA VAL A 462 35.13 8.59 55.81
C VAL A 462 34.07 9.61 55.42
N TYR A 463 32.83 9.15 55.39
CA TYR A 463 31.68 9.96 54.99
C TYR A 463 31.31 11.02 56.04
N ASP A 464 31.57 10.77 57.32
CA ASP A 464 31.30 11.75 58.40
C ASP A 464 32.30 11.56 59.54
N ILE A 465 33.29 12.44 59.59
CA ILE A 465 34.37 12.46 60.58
C ILE A 465 33.83 12.53 62.01
N SER A 466 32.69 13.20 62.23
CA SER A 466 32.12 13.36 63.58
C SER A 466 31.63 12.06 64.21
N LYS A 467 31.52 10.99 63.41
CA LYS A 467 31.07 9.66 63.82
C LYS A 467 32.22 8.65 63.94
N GLU A 468 33.45 9.06 63.67
CA GLU A 468 34.65 8.22 63.75
C GLU A 468 35.39 8.50 65.07
N ASP A 469 35.31 7.57 66.02
CA ASP A 469 35.92 7.71 67.35
C ASP A 469 37.46 7.82 67.31
N GLN A 470 38.09 7.36 66.21
CA GLN A 470 39.54 7.28 66.04
C GLN A 470 40.10 8.34 65.07
N PHE A 471 39.26 9.27 64.57
CA PHE A 471 39.74 10.29 63.65
C PHE A 471 40.40 11.46 64.39
N VAL A 472 41.68 11.69 64.12
CA VAL A 472 42.42 12.83 64.66
C VAL A 472 42.28 14.02 63.72
N ALA A 473 41.49 15.03 64.13
CA ALA A 473 41.33 16.25 63.35
C ALA A 473 42.65 17.02 63.24
N LYS A 474 43.09 17.27 62.00
CA LYS A 474 44.28 18.06 61.72
C LYS A 474 43.99 19.55 62.01
N PRO A 475 44.78 20.25 62.85
CA PRO A 475 44.48 21.63 63.28
C PRO A 475 44.35 22.64 62.13
N HIS A 476 45.04 22.39 61.01
CA HIS A 476 45.03 23.25 59.82
C HIS A 476 43.89 22.95 58.84
N LEU A 477 43.07 21.92 59.09
CA LEU A 477 41.86 21.59 58.32
C LEU A 477 40.61 21.58 59.21
N PRO A 478 40.29 22.68 59.92
CA PRO A 478 39.25 22.71 60.96
C PRO A 478 37.82 22.53 60.41
N LEU A 479 37.62 22.72 59.11
CA LEU A 479 36.32 22.60 58.48
C LEU A 479 36.06 21.22 57.88
N SER A 480 37.01 20.28 57.94
CA SER A 480 36.84 18.95 57.36
C SER A 480 35.72 18.17 58.06
N ARG A 481 34.80 17.62 57.28
CA ARG A 481 33.71 16.74 57.74
C ARG A 481 33.64 15.40 57.04
N SER A 482 34.22 15.27 55.85
CA SER A 482 34.46 13.99 55.20
C SER A 482 35.87 13.95 54.62
N VAL A 483 36.42 12.74 54.46
CA VAL A 483 37.75 12.50 53.89
C VAL A 483 37.71 11.32 52.93
N ALA A 484 38.40 11.41 51.79
CA ALA A 484 38.68 10.31 50.89
C ALA A 484 40.18 10.22 50.65
N ALA A 485 40.78 9.09 51.00
CA ALA A 485 42.17 8.78 50.75
C ALA A 485 42.27 7.64 49.73
N LEU A 486 42.95 7.92 48.62
CA LEU A 486 43.04 7.06 47.45
C LEU A 486 44.51 6.68 47.19
N PRO A 487 44.82 5.40 46.94
CA PRO A 487 46.19 4.98 46.64
C PRO A 487 46.61 5.43 45.23
N LEU A 488 47.89 5.81 45.10
CA LEU A 488 48.55 6.06 43.81
C LEU A 488 49.31 4.82 43.40
N TRP A 489 48.79 4.06 42.44
CA TRP A 489 49.39 2.82 41.95
C TRP A 489 50.23 3.04 40.70
N ALA A 490 51.47 2.55 40.70
CA ALA A 490 52.30 2.47 39.51
C ALA A 490 53.04 1.13 39.46
N ARG A 491 52.86 0.37 38.35
CA ARG A 491 53.51 -0.94 38.08
C ARG A 491 53.54 -1.88 39.30
N ASP A 492 52.37 -2.10 39.88
CA ASP A 492 52.14 -3.02 41.01
C ASP A 492 52.72 -2.55 42.37
N GLU A 493 53.09 -1.27 42.49
CA GLU A 493 53.52 -0.65 43.75
C GLU A 493 52.73 0.62 44.07
N ILE A 494 52.53 0.87 45.37
CA ILE A 494 51.91 2.10 45.87
C ILE A 494 53.01 3.15 46.01
N ILE A 495 52.99 4.15 45.15
CA ILE A 495 53.99 5.22 45.15
C ILE A 495 53.59 6.41 46.02
N GLY A 496 52.32 6.47 46.43
CA GLY A 496 51.78 7.57 47.21
C GLY A 496 50.28 7.45 47.52
N VAL A 497 49.73 8.51 48.12
CA VAL A 497 48.31 8.62 48.48
C VAL A 497 47.80 10.01 48.11
N LEU A 498 46.65 10.07 47.43
CA LEU A 498 45.86 11.28 47.25
C LEU A 498 44.84 11.39 48.38
N ASN A 499 44.92 12.44 49.18
CA ASN A 499 44.01 12.67 50.29
C ASN A 499 43.15 13.92 50.03
N ILE A 500 41.83 13.77 50.12
CA ILE A 500 40.85 14.81 49.78
C ILE A 500 39.90 15.02 50.95
N HIS A 501 39.62 16.26 51.30
CA HIS A 501 38.71 16.65 52.37
C HIS A 501 37.58 17.53 51.80
N ASP A 502 36.38 17.40 52.39
CA ASP A 502 35.24 18.31 52.15
C ASP A 502 34.69 18.83 53.49
N THR A 503 33.99 19.96 53.46
CA THR A 503 33.27 20.55 54.60
C THR A 503 31.87 19.96 54.82
N ARG A 504 31.34 19.27 53.82
CA ARG A 504 30.06 18.56 53.87
C ARG A 504 30.28 17.14 54.39
N ALA A 505 29.36 16.63 55.21
CA ALA A 505 29.27 15.19 55.44
C ALA A 505 28.70 14.53 54.17
N ASP A 506 29.13 13.29 53.90
CA ASP A 506 28.69 12.43 52.80
C ASP A 506 29.00 13.02 51.40
N ALA A 507 30.13 13.72 51.27
CA ALA A 507 30.49 14.43 50.03
C ALA A 507 31.01 13.51 48.90
N PHE A 508 31.31 12.24 49.18
CA PHE A 508 31.97 11.32 48.26
C PHE A 508 31.04 10.16 47.89
N ASP A 509 30.30 10.27 46.79
CA ASP A 509 29.50 9.15 46.27
C ASP A 509 30.35 8.16 45.43
N ASP A 510 29.83 6.96 45.18
CA ASP A 510 30.53 5.89 44.46
C ASP A 510 30.95 6.31 43.02
N GLU A 511 30.19 7.19 42.38
CA GLU A 511 30.47 7.72 41.04
C GLU A 511 31.69 8.66 41.08
N ASN A 512 31.72 9.59 42.02
CA ASN A 512 32.84 10.52 42.23
C ASN A 512 34.10 9.81 42.73
N ILE A 513 34.00 8.80 43.60
CA ILE A 513 35.15 8.00 44.04
C ILE A 513 35.81 7.29 42.85
N SER A 514 35.02 6.72 41.93
CA SER A 514 35.55 6.06 40.74
C SER A 514 36.27 7.04 39.80
N VAL A 515 35.74 8.26 39.64
CA VAL A 515 36.39 9.31 38.84
C VAL A 515 37.69 9.76 39.51
N LEU A 516 37.68 10.01 40.82
CA LEU A 516 38.86 10.43 41.59
C LEU A 516 39.94 9.34 41.63
N GLN A 517 39.58 8.07 41.73
CA GLN A 517 40.54 6.96 41.63
C GLN A 517 41.15 6.88 40.23
N THR A 518 40.35 7.10 39.18
CA THR A 518 40.86 7.14 37.81
C THR A 518 41.88 8.27 37.64
N LEU A 519 41.60 9.45 38.22
CA LEU A 519 42.55 10.57 38.22
C LEU A 519 43.82 10.25 39.03
N ALA A 520 43.67 9.64 40.21
CA ALA A 520 44.77 9.17 41.04
C ALA A 520 45.69 8.20 40.28
N ASP A 521 45.12 7.25 39.54
CA ASP A 521 45.85 6.29 38.71
C ASP A 521 46.60 6.98 37.56
N GLN A 522 45.96 7.95 36.87
CA GLN A 522 46.62 8.70 35.80
C GLN A 522 47.79 9.54 36.32
N ILE A 523 47.63 10.16 37.49
CA ILE A 523 48.69 10.95 38.14
C ILE A 523 49.81 10.03 38.64
N ALA A 524 49.49 8.84 39.15
CA ALA A 524 50.51 7.87 39.55
C ALA A 524 51.38 7.43 38.36
N ILE A 525 50.76 7.18 37.20
CA ILE A 525 51.47 6.87 35.95
C ILE A 525 52.34 8.05 35.50
N ALA A 526 51.83 9.28 35.60
CA ALA A 526 52.55 10.51 35.29
C ALA A 526 53.84 10.64 36.10
N ILE A 527 53.73 10.52 37.43
CA ILE A 527 54.84 10.57 38.38
C ILE A 527 55.88 9.48 38.06
N TYR A 528 55.41 8.26 37.78
CA TYR A 528 56.27 7.14 37.44
C TYR A 528 57.05 7.38 36.15
N ASN A 529 56.40 7.91 35.11
CA ASN A 529 57.03 8.23 33.83
C ASN A 529 58.11 9.32 33.96
N THR A 530 57.85 10.37 34.74
CA THR A 530 58.82 11.45 34.97
C THR A 530 60.07 10.95 35.69
N ARG A 531 59.92 10.12 36.73
CA ARG A 531 61.07 9.49 37.43
C ARG A 531 61.86 8.54 36.51
N LEU A 532 61.17 7.74 35.71
CA LEU A 532 61.80 6.81 34.76
C LEU A 532 62.59 7.55 33.67
N LEU A 533 62.07 8.68 33.18
CA LEU A 533 62.73 9.49 32.16
C LEU A 533 64.07 10.04 32.67
N GLN A 534 64.10 10.56 33.89
CA GLN A 534 65.31 11.07 34.53
C GLN A 534 66.38 9.96 34.65
N GLN A 535 65.98 8.77 35.13
CA GLN A 535 66.88 7.62 35.25
C GLN A 535 67.39 7.11 33.89
N SER A 536 66.57 7.19 32.84
CA SER A 536 66.97 6.81 31.48
C SER A 536 68.02 7.77 30.90
N GLN A 537 67.96 9.06 31.22
CA GLN A 537 68.94 10.05 30.76
C GLN A 537 70.31 9.80 31.38
N GLU A 538 70.37 9.55 32.69
CA GLU A 538 71.61 9.23 33.41
C GLU A 538 72.29 7.96 32.86
N ASN A 539 71.51 6.93 32.51
CA ASN A 539 72.02 5.70 31.89
C ASN A 539 72.59 5.94 30.49
N LEU A 540 72.00 6.84 29.70
CA LEU A 540 72.47 7.15 28.34
C LEU A 540 73.88 7.76 28.35
N GLU A 541 74.17 8.61 29.33
CA GLU A 541 75.50 9.22 29.52
C GLU A 541 76.57 8.19 29.92
N ALA A 542 76.20 7.13 30.65
CA ALA A 542 77.10 6.03 30.97
C ALA A 542 77.43 5.16 29.74
N VAL A 543 76.43 4.88 28.89
CA VAL A 543 76.59 4.10 27.65
C VAL A 543 77.47 4.82 26.63
N ASN A 544 77.29 6.13 26.46
CA ASN A 544 78.09 6.91 25.50
C ASN A 544 79.60 6.88 25.81
N ARG A 545 79.99 6.93 27.10
CA ARG A 545 81.40 6.78 27.52
C ARG A 545 81.98 5.41 27.18
N ALA A 546 81.22 4.33 27.43
CA ALA A 546 81.68 2.97 27.15
C ALA A 546 81.89 2.71 25.64
N TYR A 547 81.04 3.30 24.80
CA TYR A 547 81.16 3.15 23.34
C TYR A 547 82.39 3.89 22.77
N GLY A 548 82.74 5.06 23.32
CA GLY A 548 83.95 5.81 22.92
C GLY A 548 85.24 4.99 23.08
N GLU A 549 85.40 4.30 24.22
CA GLU A 549 86.58 3.46 24.49
C GLU A 549 86.73 2.27 23.52
N LEU A 550 85.61 1.66 23.11
CA LEU A 550 85.62 0.54 22.16
C LEU A 550 86.01 1.00 20.75
N SER A 551 85.47 2.14 20.30
CA SER A 551 85.77 2.73 18.99
C SER A 551 87.27 3.02 18.84
N SER A 552 87.88 3.66 19.85
CA SER A 552 89.31 3.99 19.86
C SER A 552 90.21 2.76 19.72
N LYS A 553 89.94 1.69 20.49
CA LYS A 553 90.69 0.43 20.40
C LYS A 553 90.63 -0.18 19.01
N ALA A 554 89.47 -0.12 18.37
CA ALA A 554 89.21 -0.77 17.10
C ALA A 554 89.89 -0.04 15.92
N TRP A 555 89.95 1.30 15.94
CA TRP A 555 90.75 2.08 14.99
C TRP A 555 92.25 1.84 15.12
N ASN A 556 92.77 1.79 16.35
CA ASN A 556 94.17 1.49 16.58
C ASN A 556 94.55 0.11 16.01
N GLN A 557 93.67 -0.87 16.15
CA GLN A 557 93.87 -2.20 15.55
C GLN A 557 93.81 -2.15 14.01
N PHE A 558 92.86 -1.43 13.43
CA PHE A 558 92.73 -1.33 11.97
C PHE A 558 93.97 -0.69 11.31
N LEU A 559 94.46 0.41 11.88
CA LEU A 559 95.63 1.14 11.37
C LEU A 559 96.95 0.36 11.56
N MET A 560 97.00 -0.67 12.41
CA MET A 560 98.16 -1.59 12.48
C MET A 560 98.26 -2.51 11.26
N TYR A 561 97.13 -2.91 10.67
CA TYR A 561 97.10 -3.82 9.52
C TYR A 561 97.20 -3.09 8.19
N GLU A 562 96.70 -1.85 8.12
CA GLU A 562 96.83 -0.97 6.96
C GLU A 562 97.47 0.37 7.36
N PRO A 563 98.79 0.39 7.65
CA PRO A 563 99.47 1.62 8.01
C PRO A 563 99.59 2.57 6.80
N ASP A 564 99.64 3.88 7.08
CA ASP A 564 99.98 4.96 6.15
C ASP A 564 99.03 5.13 4.94
N ILE A 565 97.72 5.11 5.18
CA ILE A 565 96.72 5.46 4.17
C ILE A 565 96.70 6.98 3.97
N ASN A 566 97.25 7.47 2.85
CA ASN A 566 97.10 8.85 2.43
C ASN A 566 96.77 9.01 0.94
N PHE A 567 96.10 10.12 0.64
CA PHE A 567 95.66 10.48 -0.70
C PHE A 567 96.02 11.94 -0.96
N ILE A 568 96.51 12.24 -2.17
CA ILE A 568 96.75 13.61 -2.61
C ILE A 568 96.00 13.84 -3.93
N SER A 569 95.18 14.88 -3.95
CA SER A 569 94.49 15.36 -5.15
C SER A 569 95.10 16.70 -5.58
N THR A 570 95.57 16.79 -6.83
CA THR A 570 96.00 18.06 -7.44
C THR A 570 95.15 18.32 -8.69
N PRO A 571 95.04 19.58 -9.17
CA PRO A 571 94.17 19.95 -10.28
C PRO A 571 94.31 19.14 -11.58
N PHE A 572 95.41 18.41 -11.76
CA PHE A 572 95.71 17.64 -12.96
C PHE A 572 95.79 16.12 -12.73
N SER A 573 95.79 15.63 -11.49
CA SER A 573 95.72 14.18 -11.18
C SER A 573 95.40 13.90 -9.71
N GLU A 574 94.64 12.83 -9.48
CA GLU A 574 94.54 12.13 -8.20
C GLU A 574 95.47 10.91 -8.19
N GLN A 575 96.34 10.83 -7.20
CA GLN A 575 97.17 9.64 -6.97
C GLN A 575 97.08 9.23 -5.50
N GLN A 576 96.83 7.95 -5.28
CA GLN A 576 97.09 7.34 -3.98
C GLN A 576 98.61 7.25 -3.83
N ILE A 577 99.13 7.81 -2.75
CA ILE A 577 100.55 7.76 -2.42
C ILE A 577 100.67 6.85 -1.19
N ARG A 578 101.83 6.24 -0.99
CA ARG A 578 102.17 5.52 0.25
C ARG A 578 103.47 6.12 0.75
N THR A 579 103.39 7.23 1.48
CA THR A 579 104.56 7.89 2.10
C THR A 579 104.23 8.24 3.54
N ALA A 580 105.14 7.97 4.48
CA ALA A 580 104.92 8.21 5.91
C ALA A 580 105.20 9.66 6.38
N ASP A 581 105.46 10.60 5.47
CA ASP A 581 105.93 11.94 5.83
C ASP A 581 104.78 12.89 6.20
N TRP A 582 104.56 13.09 7.49
CA TRP A 582 103.71 14.15 8.04
C TRP A 582 104.43 15.51 7.99
N SER A 583 103.76 16.57 7.52
CA SER A 583 104.31 17.92 7.66
C SER A 583 104.17 18.41 9.11
N PRO A 584 105.05 19.31 9.59
CA PRO A 584 104.99 19.82 10.96
C PRO A 584 103.60 20.39 11.34
N GLU A 585 102.91 21.02 10.39
CA GLU A 585 101.60 21.63 10.59
C GLU A 585 100.48 20.58 10.69
N MET A 586 100.58 19.48 9.92
CA MET A 586 99.65 18.36 10.04
C MET A 586 99.82 17.65 11.38
N SER A 587 101.06 17.43 11.82
CA SER A 587 101.35 16.85 13.13
C SER A 587 100.84 17.72 14.28
N GLU A 588 100.91 19.05 14.15
CA GLU A 588 100.36 19.94 15.16
C GLU A 588 98.83 19.83 15.20
N THR A 589 98.16 19.93 14.05
CA THR A 589 96.69 19.79 13.95
C THR A 589 96.19 18.46 14.52
N TYR A 590 96.90 17.37 14.23
CA TYR A 590 96.62 16.05 14.78
C TYR A 590 96.68 16.03 16.32
N ARG A 591 97.65 16.75 16.90
CA ARG A 591 97.87 16.80 18.36
C ARG A 591 96.89 17.72 19.08
N VAL A 592 96.53 18.86 18.49
CA VAL A 592 95.60 19.81 19.14
C VAL A 592 94.14 19.41 18.95
N GLY A 593 93.81 18.68 17.88
CA GLY A 593 92.43 18.28 17.58
C GLY A 593 91.53 19.47 17.29
N GLN A 594 92.07 20.55 16.72
CA GLN A 594 91.31 21.72 16.26
C GLN A 594 91.81 22.14 14.88
N ILE A 595 90.95 22.79 14.10
CA ILE A 595 91.32 23.31 12.78
C ILE A 595 92.46 24.32 12.96
N THR A 596 93.57 24.11 12.24
CA THR A 596 94.67 25.08 12.21
C THR A 596 94.81 25.70 10.83
N GLN A 597 95.03 27.00 10.80
CA GLN A 597 95.29 27.74 9.57
C GLN A 597 96.75 28.19 9.53
N HIS A 598 97.44 27.90 8.44
CA HIS A 598 98.82 28.30 8.22
C HIS A 598 98.93 29.19 6.99
N GLY A 599 99.06 30.50 7.24
CA GLY A 599 98.95 31.53 6.21
C GLY A 599 97.51 31.66 5.67
N ASP A 600 97.34 32.52 4.67
CA ASP A 600 95.98 32.87 4.20
C ASP A 600 95.31 31.77 3.36
N LYS A 601 96.08 30.77 2.90
CA LYS A 601 95.65 29.85 1.84
C LYS A 601 95.65 28.37 2.20
N THR A 602 96.15 27.99 3.37
CA THR A 602 96.20 26.57 3.78
C THR A 602 95.53 26.38 5.13
N ILE A 603 94.57 25.46 5.16
CA ILE A 603 93.92 24.99 6.38
C ILE A 603 94.17 23.50 6.55
N HIS A 604 94.27 23.08 7.80
CA HIS A 604 94.38 21.70 8.22
C HIS A 604 93.20 21.40 9.15
N ILE A 605 92.38 20.44 8.78
CA ILE A 605 91.19 20.05 9.51
C ILE A 605 91.45 18.67 10.11
N PRO A 606 91.39 18.49 11.44
CA PRO A 606 91.54 17.17 12.05
C PRO A 606 90.32 16.31 11.73
N ILE A 607 90.55 15.00 11.55
CA ILE A 607 89.49 13.99 11.48
C ILE A 607 89.35 13.43 12.89
N ILE A 608 88.27 13.74 13.62
CA ILE A 608 88.09 13.41 15.04
C ILE A 608 86.91 12.47 15.22
N LEU A 609 87.19 11.21 15.53
CA LEU A 609 86.11 10.28 15.85
C LEU A 609 86.01 10.08 17.37
N ARG A 610 84.88 10.51 17.95
CA ARG A 610 84.48 10.25 19.36
C ARG A 610 85.63 10.48 20.35
N ASP A 611 86.23 11.67 20.28
CA ASP A 611 87.33 12.17 21.12
C ASP A 611 88.74 11.69 20.78
N GLN A 612 88.94 11.00 19.65
CA GLN A 612 90.27 10.65 19.13
C GLN A 612 90.51 11.24 17.74
N THR A 613 91.60 11.99 17.57
CA THR A 613 92.04 12.43 16.24
C THR A 613 92.65 11.26 15.47
N LEU A 614 92.05 10.90 14.34
CA LEU A 614 92.45 9.79 13.48
C LEU A 614 93.38 10.23 12.36
N GLY A 615 93.24 11.45 11.88
CA GLY A 615 94.02 11.97 10.76
C GLY A 615 93.85 13.47 10.56
N VAL A 616 94.43 14.01 9.50
CA VAL A 616 94.32 15.43 9.15
C VAL A 616 94.10 15.59 7.65
N VAL A 617 93.09 16.39 7.29
CA VAL A 617 92.84 16.82 5.91
C VAL A 617 93.53 18.16 5.69
N ARG A 618 94.45 18.22 4.73
CA ARG A 618 95.10 19.46 4.30
C ARG A 618 94.42 20.01 3.05
N LEU A 619 93.95 21.26 3.10
CA LEU A 619 93.37 21.96 1.97
C LEU A 619 94.20 23.20 1.63
N GLN A 620 94.53 23.37 0.34
CA GLN A 620 95.29 24.52 -0.15
C GLN A 620 94.54 25.20 -1.31
N LYS A 621 94.24 26.49 -1.16
CA LYS A 621 93.66 27.32 -2.23
C LYS A 621 94.67 27.59 -3.35
N ARG A 622 94.19 27.70 -4.59
CA ARG A 622 95.03 28.02 -5.77
C ARG A 622 95.62 29.43 -5.68
N GLU A 623 96.70 29.69 -6.40
CA GLU A 623 97.23 31.05 -6.53
C GLU A 623 96.22 31.94 -7.30
N GLY A 624 96.00 33.17 -6.82
CA GLY A 624 95.00 34.11 -7.35
C GLY A 624 93.64 34.14 -6.65
N THR A 625 93.30 33.14 -5.82
CA THR A 625 92.09 33.18 -4.97
C THR A 625 92.38 33.79 -3.60
N GLY A 626 91.39 34.46 -2.99
CA GLY A 626 91.50 35.11 -1.66
C GLY A 626 91.72 34.14 -0.49
N SER A 627 91.74 34.67 0.73
CA SER A 627 91.89 33.88 1.97
C SER A 627 90.69 32.96 2.23
N TRP A 628 90.81 32.01 3.16
CA TRP A 628 89.67 31.24 3.67
C TRP A 628 88.74 32.14 4.50
N SER A 629 87.42 32.03 4.31
CA SER A 629 86.40 32.66 5.16
C SER A 629 85.88 31.69 6.22
N GLU A 630 85.23 32.20 7.27
CA GLU A 630 84.61 31.37 8.33
C GLU A 630 83.60 30.38 7.75
N ASP A 631 82.66 30.83 6.89
CA ASP A 631 81.68 29.95 6.24
C ASP A 631 82.32 28.83 5.40
N GLU A 632 83.46 29.11 4.75
CA GLU A 632 84.17 28.10 3.97
C GLU A 632 84.84 27.07 4.88
N ILE A 633 85.37 27.51 6.02
CA ILE A 633 85.97 26.62 7.03
C ILE A 633 84.87 25.75 7.65
N GLU A 634 83.73 26.31 8.05
CA GLU A 634 82.58 25.58 8.62
C GLU A 634 82.03 24.54 7.64
N LEU A 635 81.96 24.87 6.34
CA LEU A 635 81.57 23.91 5.32
C LEU A 635 82.59 22.77 5.19
N MET A 636 83.90 23.08 5.17
CA MET A 636 84.92 22.04 5.09
C MET A 636 84.95 21.17 6.36
N ASP A 637 84.70 21.74 7.53
CA ASP A 637 84.57 21.02 8.80
C ASP A 637 83.39 20.04 8.75
N THR A 638 82.22 20.50 8.31
CA THR A 638 81.03 19.66 8.10
C THR A 638 81.29 18.50 7.13
N LEU A 639 82.09 18.73 6.08
CA LEU A 639 82.47 17.67 5.14
C LEU A 639 83.44 16.67 5.77
N VAL A 640 84.32 17.12 6.67
CA VAL A 640 85.20 16.24 7.44
C VAL A 640 84.41 15.45 8.49
N ASP A 641 83.40 16.02 9.15
CA ASP A 641 82.47 15.28 10.03
C ASP A 641 81.74 14.14 9.29
N GLN A 642 81.29 14.39 8.05
CA GLN A 642 80.71 13.33 7.23
C GLN A 642 81.74 12.27 6.83
N LEU A 643 82.99 12.68 6.59
CA LEU A 643 84.09 11.77 6.32
C LEU A 643 84.37 10.88 7.54
N GLU A 644 84.32 11.40 8.77
CA GLU A 644 84.49 10.61 10.00
C GLU A 644 83.47 9.47 10.08
N THR A 645 82.20 9.78 9.83
CA THR A 645 81.12 8.79 9.83
C THR A 645 81.32 7.75 8.72
N ALA A 646 81.72 8.21 7.53
CA ALA A 646 82.00 7.33 6.40
C ALA A 646 83.20 6.43 6.66
N LEU A 647 84.25 6.93 7.31
CA LEU A 647 85.44 6.19 7.69
C LEU A 647 85.10 5.10 8.72
N GLU A 648 84.29 5.40 9.73
CA GLU A 648 83.86 4.39 10.72
C GLU A 648 83.03 3.30 10.07
N THR A 649 82.13 3.68 9.17
CA THR A 649 81.31 2.73 8.40
C THR A 649 82.18 1.85 7.48
N ALA A 650 83.17 2.46 6.80
CA ALA A 650 84.08 1.76 5.92
C ALA A 650 84.98 0.76 6.67
N ARG A 651 85.48 1.15 7.85
CA ARG A 651 86.25 0.27 8.74
C ARG A 651 85.40 -0.92 9.19
N LEU A 652 84.20 -0.67 9.71
CA LEU A 652 83.28 -1.72 10.17
C LEU A 652 82.89 -2.68 9.05
N TYR A 653 82.64 -2.16 7.84
CA TYR A 653 82.39 -2.99 6.67
C TYR A 653 83.59 -3.87 6.32
N THR A 654 84.80 -3.31 6.36
CA THR A 654 86.04 -4.04 6.06
C THR A 654 86.30 -5.13 7.09
N ASP A 655 86.14 -4.84 8.38
CA ASP A 655 86.26 -5.83 9.46
C ASP A 655 85.24 -6.95 9.31
N THR A 656 83.98 -6.61 8.98
CA THR A 656 82.92 -7.60 8.73
C THR A 656 83.22 -8.47 7.51
N GLN A 657 83.71 -7.90 6.42
CA GLN A 657 84.11 -8.66 5.22
C GLN A 657 85.27 -9.60 5.52
N ARG A 658 86.30 -9.15 6.25
CA ARG A 658 87.43 -10.00 6.67
C ARG A 658 86.95 -11.15 7.54
N GLN A 659 86.05 -10.88 8.49
CA GLN A 659 85.47 -11.93 9.33
C GLN A 659 84.65 -12.93 8.50
N GLY A 660 83.78 -12.44 7.60
CA GLY A 660 82.96 -13.30 6.74
C GLY A 660 83.77 -14.15 5.76
N GLN A 661 84.86 -13.62 5.20
CA GLN A 661 85.77 -14.40 4.35
C GLN A 661 86.46 -15.51 5.17
N ARG A 662 86.91 -15.21 6.39
CA ARG A 662 87.55 -16.19 7.27
C ARG A 662 86.59 -17.30 7.68
N GLU A 663 85.35 -16.97 8.04
CA GLU A 663 84.32 -17.94 8.39
C GLU A 663 83.94 -18.83 7.20
N ARG A 664 83.74 -18.24 6.00
CA ARG A 664 83.44 -19.01 4.79
C ARG A 664 84.54 -20.02 4.46
N LEU A 665 85.79 -19.59 4.49
CA LEU A 665 86.93 -20.47 4.23
C LEU A 665 86.98 -21.61 5.25
N THR A 666 86.78 -21.28 6.53
CA THR A 666 86.76 -22.29 7.61
C THR A 666 85.63 -23.30 7.42
N HIS A 667 84.43 -22.83 7.06
CA HIS A 667 83.28 -23.70 6.78
C HIS A 667 83.51 -24.58 5.56
N GLU A 668 84.04 -24.03 4.45
CA GLU A 668 84.29 -24.80 3.24
C GLU A 668 85.30 -25.93 3.46
N VAL A 669 86.40 -25.65 4.17
CA VAL A 669 87.39 -26.68 4.55
C VAL A 669 86.75 -27.73 5.44
N THR A 670 85.98 -27.33 6.45
CA THR A 670 85.32 -28.24 7.40
C THR A 670 84.28 -29.13 6.71
N ASP A 671 83.52 -28.59 5.77
CA ASP A 671 82.52 -29.34 4.99
C ASP A 671 83.18 -30.40 4.09
N LYS A 672 84.28 -30.06 3.43
CA LYS A 672 85.05 -31.03 2.63
C LYS A 672 85.59 -32.16 3.51
N LEU A 673 86.08 -31.84 4.70
CA LEU A 673 86.57 -32.84 5.65
C LEU A 673 85.45 -33.79 6.12
N HIS A 674 84.27 -33.26 6.49
CA HIS A 674 83.16 -34.10 6.95
C HIS A 674 82.52 -34.99 5.88
N ARG A 675 82.61 -34.62 4.59
CA ARG A 675 82.02 -35.41 3.49
C ARG A 675 82.84 -36.64 3.12
N SER A 676 84.09 -36.74 3.56
CA SER A 676 84.91 -37.93 3.34
C SER A 676 84.64 -38.98 4.41
N MET A 677 84.00 -40.10 4.04
CA MET A 677 83.76 -41.23 4.95
C MET A 677 84.94 -42.23 4.99
N ASP A 678 85.97 -42.00 4.18
CA ASP A 678 87.20 -42.79 4.12
C ASP A 678 88.34 -42.01 4.78
N MET A 679 89.01 -42.64 5.76
CA MET A 679 90.07 -42.03 6.54
C MET A 679 91.26 -41.64 5.66
N ASP A 680 91.59 -42.44 4.65
CA ASP A 680 92.73 -42.16 3.76
C ASP A 680 92.44 -40.94 2.88
N ALA A 681 91.23 -40.83 2.33
CA ALA A 681 90.80 -39.68 1.55
C ALA A 681 90.65 -38.41 2.42
N LEU A 682 90.25 -38.55 3.69
CA LEU A 682 90.14 -37.42 4.63
C LEU A 682 91.52 -36.86 4.97
N MET A 683 92.51 -37.71 5.27
CA MET A 683 93.87 -37.27 5.58
C MET A 683 94.55 -36.62 4.36
N GLN A 684 94.37 -37.17 3.16
CA GLN A 684 94.87 -36.52 1.94
C GLN A 684 94.22 -35.16 1.69
N THR A 685 92.89 -35.06 1.83
CA THR A 685 92.17 -33.79 1.66
C THR A 685 92.60 -32.75 2.69
N LEU A 686 92.77 -33.15 3.95
CA LEU A 686 93.27 -32.28 5.02
C LEU A 686 94.67 -31.73 4.71
N LEU A 687 95.60 -32.60 4.33
CA LEU A 687 96.97 -32.19 4.02
C LEU A 687 97.04 -31.28 2.79
N GLN A 688 96.20 -31.54 1.78
CA GLN A 688 96.12 -30.73 0.58
C GLN A 688 95.58 -29.32 0.89
N GLU A 689 94.48 -29.23 1.63
CA GLU A 689 93.83 -27.95 1.93
C GLU A 689 94.67 -27.10 2.90
N ILE A 690 95.31 -27.70 3.90
CA ILE A 690 96.23 -26.99 4.80
C ILE A 690 97.45 -26.46 4.02
N SER A 691 98.03 -27.29 3.15
CA SER A 691 99.17 -26.87 2.32
C SER A 691 98.81 -25.70 1.41
N ASN A 692 97.65 -25.78 0.74
CA ASN A 692 97.17 -24.72 -0.13
C ASN A 692 96.82 -23.44 0.63
N ALA A 693 96.14 -23.55 1.78
CA ALA A 693 95.65 -22.39 2.52
C ALA A 693 96.76 -21.63 3.26
N LEU A 694 97.76 -22.34 3.79
CA LEU A 694 98.86 -21.75 4.56
C LEU A 694 100.15 -21.58 3.73
N GLY A 695 100.17 -22.06 2.49
CA GLY A 695 101.35 -21.99 1.62
C GLY A 695 102.56 -22.76 2.17
N VAL A 696 102.33 -23.82 2.94
CA VAL A 696 103.41 -24.63 3.51
C VAL A 696 103.93 -25.61 2.47
N SER A 697 105.26 -25.75 2.40
CA SER A 697 105.95 -26.52 1.37
C SER A 697 105.91 -28.04 1.57
N GLU A 698 105.66 -28.50 2.79
CA GLU A 698 105.50 -29.91 3.12
C GLU A 698 104.51 -30.03 4.28
N ALA A 699 103.54 -30.94 4.14
CA ALA A 699 102.64 -31.31 5.21
C ALA A 699 102.48 -32.83 5.20
N PHE A 700 102.74 -33.49 6.33
CA PHE A 700 102.48 -34.91 6.50
C PHE A 700 101.65 -35.13 7.76
N VAL A 701 100.83 -36.19 7.76
CA VAL A 701 100.08 -36.64 8.92
C VAL A 701 100.40 -38.12 9.11
N GLN A 702 100.69 -38.50 10.36
CA GLN A 702 100.90 -39.88 10.75
C GLN A 702 100.00 -40.22 11.95
N LEU A 703 99.27 -41.32 11.84
CA LEU A 703 98.51 -41.90 12.93
C LEU A 703 99.28 -43.12 13.45
N SER A 704 99.44 -43.23 14.77
CA SER A 704 100.19 -44.33 15.40
C SER A 704 99.35 -45.01 16.48
N THR A 705 99.40 -46.34 16.54
CA THR A 705 98.76 -47.14 17.60
C THR A 705 99.64 -47.33 18.84
N SER A 706 100.88 -46.84 18.81
CA SER A 706 101.80 -46.81 19.95
C SER A 706 102.61 -45.51 19.99
N THR A 707 102.90 -45.00 21.18
CA THR A 707 103.57 -43.71 21.41
C THR A 707 104.99 -43.72 20.79
N PRO A 708 105.34 -42.84 19.83
CA PRO A 708 106.61 -42.90 19.09
C PRO A 708 107.84 -42.61 19.98
N THR A 709 108.89 -43.44 19.90
CA THR A 709 110.21 -43.21 20.54
C THR A 709 111.22 -42.60 19.56
N PRO A 710 112.21 -41.77 20.01
CA PRO A 710 112.95 -40.85 19.13
C PRO A 710 113.87 -41.46 18.05
N ASP A 711 114.32 -42.73 18.17
CA ASP A 711 115.38 -43.31 17.32
C ASP A 711 114.89 -44.00 16.03
N SER A 712 113.58 -44.12 15.79
CA SER A 712 113.01 -44.78 14.60
C SER A 712 112.72 -43.84 13.41
N ALA A 713 113.10 -42.56 13.50
CA ALA A 713 112.76 -41.50 12.54
C ALA A 713 113.80 -41.26 11.42
N SER A 714 114.85 -42.09 11.28
CA SER A 714 115.99 -41.81 10.38
C SER A 714 116.39 -42.92 9.38
N LYS A 715 115.56 -43.95 9.17
CA LYS A 715 115.83 -45.02 8.17
C LYS A 715 114.62 -45.31 7.26
N GLN A 716 114.24 -44.39 6.37
CA GLN A 716 113.52 -44.72 5.12
C GLN A 716 113.30 -43.51 4.17
N ILE A 717 114.25 -42.57 4.09
CA ILE A 717 114.31 -41.58 3.01
C ILE A 717 115.57 -41.90 2.20
N ASP A 718 115.50 -42.93 1.35
CA ASP A 718 116.41 -43.17 0.23
C ASP A 718 115.99 -44.47 -0.49
N SER A 719 115.07 -44.37 -1.46
CA SER A 719 115.05 -45.17 -2.70
C SER A 719 113.76 -44.97 -3.51
N ALA A 720 113.85 -44.21 -4.60
CA ALA A 720 113.23 -44.42 -5.93
C ALA A 720 112.95 -43.06 -6.59
N ASP A 721 113.42 -42.92 -7.84
CA ASP A 721 113.45 -41.72 -8.71
C ASP A 721 112.17 -40.87 -8.79
#